data_AF-A0A094AMY5-F1
#
_entry.id   AF-A0A094AMY5-F1
#
_cell.length_a   1.000
_cell.length_b   1.000
_cell.length_c   1.000
_cell.angle_alpha   90.00
_cell.angle_beta   90.00
_cell.angle_gamma   90.00
#
_symmetry.space_group_name_H-M   'P 1'
#
loop_
_entity.id
_entity.type
_entity.pdbx_description
1 polymer ?
#
loop_
_entity_poly.entity_id
_entity_poly.type
_entity_poly.pdbx_seq_one_letter_code
_entity_poly.pdbx_strand_id
1 'polypeptide(L)'
;TGPRAVEGAGYGGLYPGSGCRPAPGTRPTGCSAAGRELEEEAGGPAPALAQKAELQAQKLAAKEARKQSQAQNQAQKQLHRAGIEARKQERLRKKSVAQLRTMGLPIPPELEDPITDPEAESESQYESASEGGSRSGRGSGRRECLGYKKPLVWNNGVASRGKMMGKDFASANVTQIKEVKDAKKLRESLTSAPQNANGNSGHHLDAPMPIELAYQDNRVSRVLVDPIFQGLGPVTRYYLDYYANVLCVQAVLYDIPGDNPFRGLIAMIRSSPLILNCILATSASHATNYLYPSSFFSETNSHLPVPCFSTGIQPVPKPSLYHALSYKQRALTQLRKDIQNPARLCSDLVIAPIAMLVWIEMLESGKDTWRIHLSGLKKLTQMRDESIANEIGGSGDGSSPNPLIHSYFIDTCIIIDIMGTTLAQPYKISRPIFPSAISLNHLKRSEKMSFLGCPADLLYLILVVNWQCWLKAEAAAAATTSPFQPPISKTELSLATPTAIGANSIINEILNFDPVSWSLNTSSTTTPHSQSDLSKRTSLACAYKSAIFIYATRVLCPENLAQQSAVPIAQLAAQVIADISTIPTHDPLFKCIVWPTFISGAETWGLAQRDIVRGLLRDLWLELRSENIANAASVLEGIWDRADRDEGEVGKAEEGARGGRWTDHLAREGVDWLFL
;
A
#
# COMPACT_ATOMS: atom_id res chain seq x y z
N THR A 1 32.04 13.61 -62.07
CA THR A 1 33.32 14.31 -62.36
C THR A 1 34.04 14.54 -61.04
N GLY A 2 35.32 14.14 -60.95
CA GLY A 2 36.21 14.52 -59.82
C GLY A 2 36.75 15.94 -59.98
N PRO A 3 37.83 16.38 -59.28
CA PRO A 3 38.89 15.61 -58.57
C PRO A 3 38.92 15.89 -57.04
N ARG A 4 39.71 15.28 -56.15
CA ARG A 4 40.97 14.46 -56.13
C ARG A 4 42.30 15.23 -55.90
N ALA A 5 42.91 14.93 -54.74
CA ALA A 5 44.34 14.98 -54.36
C ALA A 5 45.12 16.31 -54.26
N VAL A 6 45.94 16.45 -53.20
CA VAL A 6 47.42 16.32 -53.16
C VAL A 6 47.84 16.57 -51.69
N GLU A 7 48.42 15.62 -50.92
CA GLU A 7 49.79 15.06 -50.92
C GLU A 7 50.89 15.97 -50.30
N GLY A 8 51.72 15.40 -49.42
CA GLY A 8 52.83 16.07 -48.73
C GLY A 8 53.46 15.18 -47.64
N ALA A 9 54.66 14.64 -47.90
CA ALA A 9 55.29 13.55 -47.14
C ALA A 9 56.60 13.97 -46.44
N GLY A 10 57.17 13.10 -45.58
CA GLY A 10 58.62 13.14 -45.29
C GLY A 10 59.19 12.39 -44.07
N TYR A 11 59.81 11.23 -44.32
CA TYR A 11 61.01 10.64 -43.66
C TYR A 11 61.02 10.28 -42.14
N GLY A 12 61.65 9.18 -41.66
CA GLY A 12 62.24 8.02 -42.36
C GLY A 12 63.20 7.13 -41.51
N GLY A 13 63.28 5.82 -41.83
CA GLY A 13 64.39 4.87 -41.48
C GLY A 13 64.34 4.10 -40.13
N LEU A 14 64.95 2.90 -39.93
CA LEU A 14 65.62 1.91 -40.81
C LEU A 14 65.66 0.46 -40.18
N TYR A 15 65.25 -0.59 -40.92
CA TYR A 15 65.88 -1.95 -41.08
C TYR A 15 66.20 -2.90 -39.85
N PRO A 16 66.62 -4.20 -40.03
CA PRO A 16 65.79 -5.34 -40.48
C PRO A 16 66.12 -6.74 -39.83
N GLY A 17 65.50 -7.85 -40.28
CA GLY A 17 66.02 -9.23 -40.04
C GLY A 17 65.21 -10.42 -40.59
N SER A 18 65.77 -11.14 -41.58
CA SER A 18 65.51 -12.52 -42.11
C SER A 18 64.82 -13.56 -41.18
N GLY A 19 64.14 -14.65 -41.58
CA GLY A 19 64.11 -15.54 -42.77
C GLY A 19 63.87 -17.01 -42.29
N CYS A 20 63.59 -18.10 -43.06
CA CYS A 20 63.36 -18.33 -44.50
C CYS A 20 62.27 -19.44 -44.75
N ARG A 21 62.59 -20.71 -45.10
CA ARG A 21 61.65 -21.81 -45.45
C ARG A 21 62.25 -23.25 -45.31
N PRO A 22 61.48 -24.37 -45.49
CA PRO A 22 61.82 -25.74 -45.01
C PRO A 22 62.12 -26.82 -46.10
N ALA A 23 62.57 -28.03 -45.69
CA ALA A 23 62.44 -29.37 -46.33
C ALA A 23 63.39 -30.42 -45.63
N PRO A 24 63.50 -31.71 -46.04
CA PRO A 24 62.51 -32.78 -46.18
C PRO A 24 62.88 -34.05 -45.34
N GLY A 25 62.16 -35.18 -45.47
CA GLY A 25 62.35 -36.40 -44.64
C GLY A 25 62.92 -37.65 -45.35
N THR A 26 63.01 -38.77 -44.62
CA THR A 26 63.43 -40.11 -45.10
C THR A 26 62.75 -41.26 -44.32
N ARG A 27 62.52 -42.40 -45.00
CA ARG A 27 62.10 -43.69 -44.41
C ARG A 27 63.29 -44.41 -43.72
N PRO A 28 63.03 -45.51 -42.98
CA PRO A 28 63.46 -46.80 -43.53
C PRO A 28 62.40 -47.92 -43.47
N THR A 29 62.70 -49.00 -44.20
CA THR A 29 61.90 -50.23 -44.40
C THR A 29 62.38 -51.39 -43.53
N GLY A 30 61.50 -52.35 -43.17
CA GLY A 30 61.90 -53.64 -42.62
C GLY A 30 60.71 -54.58 -42.35
N CYS A 31 60.71 -55.76 -42.98
CA CYS A 31 59.65 -56.80 -42.84
C CYS A 31 59.92 -57.75 -41.66
N SER A 32 58.89 -58.37 -41.07
CA SER A 32 58.56 -59.80 -41.32
C SER A 32 57.49 -60.40 -40.37
N ALA A 33 56.67 -61.29 -40.95
CA ALA A 33 56.02 -62.48 -40.37
C ALA A 33 55.06 -62.42 -39.17
N ALA A 34 53.77 -62.62 -39.51
CA ALA A 34 52.91 -63.71 -39.01
C ALA A 34 52.49 -63.80 -37.53
N GLY A 35 51.22 -63.48 -37.29
CA GLY A 35 50.40 -63.97 -36.18
C GLY A 35 48.93 -63.79 -36.54
N ARG A 36 48.14 -64.88 -36.61
CA ARG A 36 46.69 -64.77 -36.77
C ARG A 36 46.08 -64.50 -35.41
N GLU A 37 45.18 -63.54 -35.31
CA GLU A 37 43.98 -63.72 -34.50
C GLU A 37 42.84 -62.85 -35.07
N LEU A 38 41.62 -63.36 -34.93
CA LEU A 38 40.42 -62.77 -35.49
C LEU A 38 39.80 -61.87 -34.42
N GLU A 39 39.84 -60.55 -34.62
CA GLU A 39 38.89 -59.65 -33.96
C GLU A 39 38.09 -58.86 -34.99
N GLU A 40 36.84 -58.65 -34.64
CA GLU A 40 35.72 -58.31 -35.51
C GLU A 40 35.66 -56.79 -35.73
N GLU A 41 35.59 -56.34 -36.99
CA GLU A 41 35.43 -54.90 -37.31
C GLU A 41 34.05 -54.38 -36.89
N ALA A 42 33.90 -54.02 -35.62
CA ALA A 42 32.79 -53.21 -35.12
C ALA A 42 33.10 -51.71 -35.25
N GLY A 43 33.28 -51.23 -36.48
CA GLY A 43 33.50 -49.82 -36.80
C GLY A 43 32.29 -48.93 -36.53
N GLY A 44 32.06 -48.55 -35.25
CA GLY A 44 30.97 -47.68 -34.81
C GLY A 44 31.47 -46.37 -34.15
N PRO A 45 30.74 -45.24 -34.27
CA PRO A 45 31.25 -43.90 -33.92
C PRO A 45 31.17 -43.57 -32.41
N ALA A 46 31.71 -44.43 -31.55
CA ALA A 46 31.68 -44.27 -30.09
C ALA A 46 32.46 -43.04 -29.55
N PRO A 47 33.74 -42.77 -29.91
CA PRO A 47 34.54 -41.75 -29.23
C PRO A 47 34.06 -40.32 -29.51
N ALA A 48 33.52 -40.04 -30.70
CA ALA A 48 33.03 -38.71 -31.07
C ALA A 48 31.74 -38.32 -30.32
N LEU A 49 30.89 -39.29 -29.96
CA LEU A 49 29.68 -39.03 -29.18
C LEU A 49 30.01 -38.74 -27.71
N ALA A 50 30.98 -39.45 -27.13
CA ALA A 50 31.46 -39.19 -25.77
C ALA A 50 32.05 -37.77 -25.63
N GLN A 51 32.94 -37.37 -26.55
CA GLN A 51 33.52 -36.02 -26.57
C GLN A 51 32.47 -34.92 -26.75
N LYS A 52 31.41 -35.18 -27.54
CA LYS A 52 30.30 -34.23 -27.73
C LYS A 52 29.45 -34.08 -26.46
N ALA A 53 29.21 -35.16 -25.73
CA ALA A 53 28.50 -35.14 -24.45
C ALA A 53 29.30 -34.40 -23.37
N GLU A 54 30.61 -34.65 -23.29
CA GLU A 54 31.52 -33.97 -22.35
C GLU A 54 31.57 -32.45 -22.62
N LEU A 55 31.68 -32.05 -23.90
CA LEU A 55 31.63 -30.63 -24.29
C LEU A 55 30.27 -29.97 -23.97
N GLN A 56 29.16 -30.72 -24.01
CA GLN A 56 27.85 -30.22 -23.58
C GLN A 56 27.78 -30.06 -22.05
N ALA A 57 28.31 -31.01 -21.28
CA ALA A 57 28.39 -30.91 -19.82
C ALA A 57 29.23 -29.70 -19.37
N GLN A 58 30.41 -29.50 -19.98
CA GLN A 58 31.26 -28.33 -19.71
C GLN A 58 30.55 -27.01 -20.04
N LYS A 59 29.78 -26.94 -21.14
CA LYS A 59 28.97 -25.75 -21.49
C LYS A 59 27.83 -25.48 -20.50
N LEU A 60 27.21 -26.53 -19.96
CA LEU A 60 26.14 -26.41 -18.97
C LEU A 60 26.71 -25.93 -17.63
N ALA A 61 27.81 -26.53 -17.14
CA ALA A 61 28.52 -26.08 -15.95
C ALA A 61 28.99 -24.62 -16.07
N ALA A 62 29.52 -24.21 -17.23
CA ALA A 62 29.89 -22.82 -17.49
C ALA A 62 28.69 -21.85 -17.48
N LYS A 63 27.50 -22.30 -17.90
CA LYS A 63 26.26 -21.51 -17.83
C LYS A 63 25.77 -21.35 -16.39
N GLU A 64 25.86 -22.41 -15.59
CA GLU A 64 25.50 -22.39 -14.17
C GLU A 64 26.47 -21.52 -13.35
N ALA A 65 27.78 -21.64 -13.56
CA ALA A 65 28.79 -20.78 -12.93
C ALA A 65 28.56 -19.29 -13.25
N ARG A 66 28.19 -18.96 -14.50
CA ARG A 66 27.79 -17.58 -14.88
C ARG A 66 26.53 -17.12 -14.14
N LYS A 67 25.52 -17.98 -14.00
CA LYS A 67 24.28 -17.66 -13.25
C LYS A 67 24.57 -17.44 -11.76
N GLN A 68 25.43 -18.27 -11.16
CA GLN A 68 25.86 -18.12 -9.77
C GLN A 68 26.66 -16.80 -9.56
N SER A 69 27.61 -16.50 -10.45
CA SER A 69 28.36 -15.23 -10.40
C SER A 69 27.45 -14.00 -10.59
N GLN A 70 26.45 -14.06 -11.47
CA GLN A 70 25.46 -12.99 -11.60
C GLN A 70 24.62 -12.82 -10.34
N ALA A 71 24.16 -13.92 -9.72
CA ALA A 71 23.41 -13.87 -8.45
C ALA A 71 24.26 -13.29 -7.30
N GLN A 72 25.53 -13.68 -7.19
CA GLN A 72 26.46 -13.14 -6.19
C GLN A 72 26.71 -11.64 -6.37
N ASN A 73 26.92 -11.19 -7.62
CA ASN A 73 27.07 -9.77 -7.94
C ASN A 73 25.78 -8.97 -7.67
N GLN A 74 24.60 -9.56 -7.84
CA GLN A 74 23.32 -8.94 -7.48
C GLN A 74 23.16 -8.83 -5.96
N ALA A 75 23.49 -9.89 -5.21
CA ALA A 75 23.46 -9.89 -3.75
C ALA A 75 24.42 -8.85 -3.14
N GLN A 76 25.65 -8.74 -3.64
CA GLN A 76 26.59 -7.69 -3.21
C GLN A 76 26.06 -6.28 -3.49
N LYS A 77 25.45 -6.04 -4.66
CA LYS A 77 24.82 -4.75 -4.97
C LYS A 77 23.61 -4.44 -4.08
N GLN A 78 22.88 -5.46 -3.62
CA GLN A 78 21.78 -5.30 -2.67
C GLN A 78 22.31 -4.97 -1.26
N LEU A 79 23.32 -5.68 -0.78
CA LEU A 79 23.99 -5.40 0.50
C LEU A 79 24.57 -3.97 0.55
N HIS A 80 25.29 -3.56 -0.50
CA HIS A 80 25.85 -2.20 -0.61
C HIS A 80 24.76 -1.11 -0.54
N ARG A 81 23.63 -1.31 -1.23
CA ARG A 81 22.48 -0.39 -1.18
C ARG A 81 21.82 -0.36 0.21
N ALA A 82 21.67 -1.52 0.85
CA ALA A 82 21.16 -1.62 2.21
C ALA A 82 22.07 -0.90 3.22
N GLY A 83 23.39 -1.04 3.09
CA GLY A 83 24.36 -0.33 3.93
C GLY A 83 24.34 1.18 3.74
N ILE A 84 24.21 1.69 2.50
CA ILE A 84 24.02 3.12 2.24
C ILE A 84 22.77 3.66 2.95
N GLU A 85 21.63 2.96 2.86
CA GLU A 85 20.38 3.41 3.48
C GLU A 85 20.43 3.27 5.02
N ALA A 86 21.01 2.19 5.56
CA ALA A 86 21.25 2.04 7.01
C ALA A 86 22.11 3.18 7.57
N ARG A 87 23.21 3.54 6.90
CA ARG A 87 24.07 4.68 7.29
C ARG A 87 23.34 6.03 7.23
N LYS A 88 22.39 6.19 6.31
CA LYS A 88 21.56 7.40 6.19
C LYS A 88 20.51 7.45 7.31
N GLN A 89 19.86 6.32 7.63
CA GLN A 89 18.92 6.21 8.73
C GLN A 89 19.59 6.42 10.10
N GLU A 90 20.79 5.86 10.32
CA GLU A 90 21.56 6.08 11.56
C GLU A 90 21.97 7.56 11.74
N ARG A 91 22.25 8.28 10.64
CA ARG A 91 22.47 9.75 10.69
C ARG A 91 21.20 10.51 11.08
N LEU A 92 20.04 10.10 10.57
CA LEU A 92 18.74 10.68 10.95
C LEU A 92 18.41 10.38 12.41
N ARG A 93 18.55 9.13 12.87
CA ARG A 93 18.37 8.71 14.26
C ARG A 93 19.24 9.54 15.20
N LYS A 94 20.55 9.65 14.91
CA LYS A 94 21.49 10.49 15.68
C LYS A 94 21.05 11.96 15.74
N LYS A 95 20.53 12.53 14.64
CA LYS A 95 20.02 13.90 14.60
C LYS A 95 18.77 14.07 15.49
N SER A 96 17.82 13.14 15.41
CA SER A 96 16.61 13.13 16.26
C SER A 96 16.96 12.97 17.74
N VAL A 97 17.86 12.05 18.09
CA VAL A 97 18.35 11.85 19.47
C VAL A 97 19.05 13.11 20.00
N ALA A 98 19.88 13.78 19.19
CA ALA A 98 20.53 15.04 19.58
C ALA A 98 19.50 16.15 19.82
N GLN A 99 18.46 16.23 18.98
CA GLN A 99 17.38 17.21 19.12
C GLN A 99 16.55 16.95 20.41
N LEU A 100 16.16 15.71 20.68
CA LEU A 100 15.43 15.32 21.89
C LEU A 100 16.25 15.62 23.17
N ARG A 101 17.54 15.28 23.18
CA ARG A 101 18.47 15.62 24.28
C ARG A 101 18.62 17.13 24.47
N THR A 102 18.62 17.91 23.39
CA THR A 102 18.66 19.39 23.47
C THR A 102 17.36 19.97 24.02
N MET A 103 16.24 19.30 23.80
CA MET A 103 14.91 19.69 24.31
C MET A 103 14.60 19.13 25.71
N GLY A 104 15.49 18.35 26.32
CA GLY A 104 15.28 17.74 27.63
C GLY A 104 14.23 16.62 27.65
N LEU A 105 13.85 16.09 26.49
CA LEU A 105 12.82 15.06 26.35
C LEU A 105 13.42 13.64 26.45
N PRO A 106 12.66 12.65 26.98
CA PRO A 106 13.08 11.26 26.94
C PRO A 106 13.23 10.76 25.50
N ILE A 107 14.17 9.85 25.28
CA ILE A 107 14.40 9.22 23.98
C ILE A 107 13.40 8.06 23.86
N PRO A 108 12.57 7.98 22.81
CA PRO A 108 11.72 6.82 22.55
C PRO A 108 12.55 5.53 22.36
N PRO A 109 12.07 4.36 22.81
CA PRO A 109 12.79 3.07 22.68
C PRO A 109 13.28 2.78 21.25
N GLU A 110 12.51 3.17 20.24
CA GLU A 110 12.82 2.99 18.82
C GLU A 110 14.03 3.81 18.35
N LEU A 111 14.50 4.75 19.16
CA LEU A 111 15.67 5.59 18.91
C LEU A 111 16.82 5.33 19.90
N GLU A 112 16.67 4.43 20.88
CA GLU A 112 17.73 4.09 21.84
C GLU A 112 18.87 3.34 21.14
N ASP A 113 18.52 2.25 20.45
CA ASP A 113 19.49 1.38 19.76
C ASP A 113 20.08 2.02 18.48
N PRO A 114 21.39 1.84 18.21
CA PRO A 114 21.98 2.18 16.92
C PRO A 114 21.46 1.31 15.78
N ILE A 115 21.25 1.92 14.60
CA ILE A 115 20.91 1.16 13.39
C ILE A 115 22.20 0.53 12.84
N THR A 116 22.23 -0.79 12.79
CA THR A 116 23.37 -1.58 12.30
C THR A 116 23.51 -1.48 10.78
N ASP A 117 24.76 -1.44 10.29
CA ASP A 117 25.08 -1.44 8.87
C ASP A 117 25.28 -2.89 8.36
N PRO A 118 24.37 -3.45 7.55
CA PRO A 118 24.46 -4.83 7.09
C PRO A 118 25.62 -5.08 6.12
N GLU A 119 26.18 -4.02 5.53
CA GLU A 119 27.42 -4.13 4.73
C GLU A 119 28.61 -4.44 5.65
N ALA A 120 28.75 -3.67 6.74
CA ALA A 120 29.85 -3.82 7.71
C ALA A 120 29.82 -5.15 8.48
N GLU A 121 28.63 -5.69 8.80
CA GLU A 121 28.53 -7.02 9.39
C GLU A 121 29.04 -8.11 8.44
N SER A 122 28.77 -7.98 7.14
CA SER A 122 29.20 -8.97 6.13
C SER A 122 30.72 -9.00 5.93
N GLU A 123 31.42 -7.87 6.11
CA GLU A 123 32.88 -7.81 6.09
C GLU A 123 33.49 -8.47 7.35
N SER A 124 32.89 -8.24 8.53
CA SER A 124 33.40 -8.78 9.80
C SER A 124 33.39 -10.32 9.89
N GLN A 125 32.47 -10.98 9.16
CA GLN A 125 32.39 -12.43 9.09
C GLN A 125 33.52 -13.07 8.25
N TYR A 126 34.17 -12.31 7.36
CA TYR A 126 35.31 -12.80 6.58
C TYR A 126 36.64 -12.70 7.32
N GLU A 127 36.87 -11.65 8.11
CA GLU A 127 38.12 -11.50 8.91
C GLU A 127 38.21 -12.55 10.04
N SER A 128 37.06 -12.90 10.63
CA SER A 128 36.93 -13.87 11.73
C SER A 128 37.39 -15.30 11.38
N ALA A 129 37.67 -15.60 10.10
CA ALA A 129 38.12 -16.92 9.64
C ALA A 129 39.64 -17.12 9.66
N SER A 130 40.45 -16.08 10.00
CA SER A 130 41.92 -16.13 9.83
C SER A 130 42.77 -16.17 11.12
N GLU A 131 42.20 -15.93 12.31
CA GLU A 131 42.98 -15.88 13.57
C GLU A 131 42.71 -17.06 14.53
N GLY A 132 43.31 -18.22 14.24
CA GLY A 132 43.43 -19.33 15.18
C GLY A 132 44.76 -19.30 15.96
N GLY A 133 44.79 -18.74 17.18
CA GLY A 133 46.03 -18.52 17.96
C GLY A 133 45.92 -18.71 19.49
N SER A 134 46.23 -19.92 19.95
CA SER A 134 46.27 -20.45 21.34
C SER A 134 46.72 -19.56 22.52
N ARG A 135 45.95 -19.60 23.65
CA ARG A 135 46.38 -19.78 25.07
C ARG A 135 45.18 -19.66 26.03
N SER A 136 44.61 -20.72 26.61
CA SER A 136 45.02 -21.51 27.81
C SER A 136 44.97 -20.79 29.18
N GLY A 137 44.07 -21.23 30.10
CA GLY A 137 44.36 -21.21 31.55
C GLY A 137 43.27 -20.88 32.59
N ARG A 138 42.55 -21.92 33.07
CA ARG A 138 42.04 -22.14 34.46
C ARG A 138 41.06 -21.13 35.13
N GLY A 139 39.90 -21.66 35.58
CA GLY A 139 39.63 -21.71 37.03
C GLY A 139 38.28 -21.23 37.60
N SER A 140 37.45 -22.20 38.02
CA SER A 140 36.28 -22.10 38.93
C SER A 140 34.99 -21.45 38.41
N GLY A 141 33.85 -22.07 38.76
CA GLY A 141 32.56 -21.81 38.13
C GLY A 141 31.80 -20.61 38.71
N ARG A 142 31.29 -19.77 37.81
CA ARG A 142 30.08 -18.95 38.00
C ARG A 142 29.21 -19.12 36.76
N ARG A 143 27.88 -19.14 36.94
CA ARG A 143 26.93 -19.08 35.81
C ARG A 143 27.02 -17.68 35.20
N GLU A 144 27.33 -17.60 33.91
CA GLU A 144 27.48 -16.32 33.21
C GLU A 144 26.13 -15.68 32.87
N CYS A 145 26.10 -14.36 32.91
CA CYS A 145 25.00 -13.53 32.42
C CYS A 145 25.54 -12.70 31.24
N LEU A 146 24.95 -12.87 30.06
CA LEU A 146 25.49 -12.36 28.80
C LEU A 146 25.22 -10.85 28.66
N GLY A 147 26.19 -10.01 29.02
CA GLY A 147 26.13 -8.57 28.72
C GLY A 147 27.33 -7.72 29.15
N TYR A 148 27.90 -7.96 30.34
CA TYR A 148 28.89 -7.04 30.92
C TYR A 148 30.18 -7.74 31.39
N LYS A 149 31.30 -7.42 30.73
CA LYS A 149 32.62 -8.09 30.94
C LYS A 149 33.33 -7.75 32.28
N LYS A 150 32.71 -6.96 33.18
CA LYS A 150 33.16 -6.71 34.56
C LYS A 150 31.95 -6.44 35.47
N PRO A 151 31.98 -6.86 36.75
CA PRO A 151 30.95 -6.47 37.71
C PRO A 151 31.02 -4.96 37.98
N LEU A 152 29.88 -4.27 37.87
CA LEU A 152 29.75 -2.87 38.23
C LEU A 152 29.76 -2.74 39.75
N VAL A 153 30.71 -1.98 40.29
CA VAL A 153 30.77 -1.61 41.70
C VAL A 153 30.39 -0.14 41.82
N TRP A 154 29.34 0.15 42.59
CA TRP A 154 29.02 1.53 42.95
C TRP A 154 30.14 2.10 43.81
N ASN A 155 30.86 3.07 43.26
CA ASN A 155 31.83 3.89 43.98
C ASN A 155 31.29 5.32 44.00
N ASN A 156 31.60 6.09 45.05
CA ASN A 156 31.24 7.51 45.15
C ASN A 156 32.20 8.33 44.26
N GLY A 157 32.06 8.14 42.95
CA GLY A 157 33.01 8.56 41.93
C GLY A 157 32.96 10.06 41.64
N VAL A 158 33.84 10.80 42.30
CA VAL A 158 34.31 12.13 41.87
C VAL A 158 34.70 12.11 40.39
N ALA A 159 34.35 13.17 39.65
CA ALA A 159 34.62 13.26 38.22
C ALA A 159 36.13 13.20 37.91
N SER A 160 36.55 12.33 36.99
CA SER A 160 37.97 12.14 36.65
C SER A 160 38.57 13.26 35.78
N ARG A 161 37.74 14.15 35.21
CA ARG A 161 38.13 15.37 34.47
C ARG A 161 37.06 16.46 34.60
N GLY A 162 37.47 17.73 34.48
CA GLY A 162 36.59 18.91 34.51
C GLY A 162 36.57 19.65 35.86
N LYS A 163 35.77 20.72 35.97
CA LYS A 163 35.73 21.62 37.16
C LYS A 163 35.21 20.99 38.47
N MET A 164 34.77 19.73 38.42
CA MET A 164 34.35 18.93 39.59
C MET A 164 35.33 17.78 39.91
N MET A 165 36.51 17.77 39.28
CA MET A 165 37.60 16.90 39.69
C MET A 165 38.04 17.24 41.13
N GLY A 166 38.09 16.23 42.00
CA GLY A 166 38.49 16.36 43.40
C GLY A 166 37.43 16.83 44.40
N LYS A 167 36.13 16.71 44.13
CA LYS A 167 35.05 17.17 45.05
C LYS A 167 33.98 16.10 45.31
N ASP A 168 33.84 15.72 46.59
CA ASP A 168 32.83 14.75 47.06
C ASP A 168 31.47 15.40 47.34
N PHE A 169 30.39 14.65 47.13
CA PHE A 169 29.01 15.13 47.25
C PHE A 169 28.43 14.93 48.67
N ALA A 170 29.13 15.39 49.71
CA ALA A 170 28.71 15.18 51.11
C ALA A 170 29.18 16.28 52.10
N SER A 171 28.95 17.57 51.80
CA SER A 171 29.23 18.66 52.78
C SER A 171 28.51 19.99 52.51
N ALA A 172 27.19 19.99 52.30
CA ALA A 172 26.38 21.21 52.34
C ALA A 172 24.87 20.94 52.58
N ASN A 173 24.48 20.60 53.82
CA ASN A 173 23.12 20.87 54.37
C ASN A 173 22.99 20.45 55.84
N VAL A 174 23.56 21.22 56.77
CA VAL A 174 23.11 21.30 58.19
C VAL A 174 23.36 22.71 58.70
N THR A 175 22.41 23.27 59.47
CA THR A 175 22.28 24.63 60.06
C THR A 175 21.50 25.64 59.19
N GLN A 176 20.42 26.28 59.65
CA GLN A 176 19.74 26.28 60.97
C GLN A 176 18.21 26.37 60.82
N ILE A 177 17.47 25.72 61.71
CA ILE A 177 16.04 25.98 61.98
C ILE A 177 15.96 26.88 63.21
N LYS A 178 15.13 27.95 63.16
CA LYS A 178 14.39 28.46 64.33
C LYS A 178 13.26 29.43 63.93
N GLU A 179 12.03 29.04 64.30
CA GLU A 179 10.91 29.79 64.91
C GLU A 179 10.85 31.34 64.75
N VAL A 180 9.69 32.01 64.56
CA VAL A 180 8.47 31.97 65.40
C VAL A 180 7.22 32.48 64.60
N LYS A 181 6.05 31.87 64.90
CA LYS A 181 4.64 32.34 64.82
C LYS A 181 4.30 33.68 64.11
N ASP A 182 3.26 33.68 63.27
CA ASP A 182 1.88 33.96 63.73
C ASP A 182 0.79 33.68 62.67
N ALA A 183 -0.47 33.58 63.11
CA ALA A 183 -1.62 33.22 62.27
C ALA A 183 -2.69 34.33 62.19
N LYS A 184 -3.66 34.15 61.28
CA LYS A 184 -5.04 34.74 61.28
C LYS A 184 -5.28 36.10 60.57
N LYS A 185 -5.53 36.03 59.25
CA LYS A 185 -6.65 36.67 58.51
C LYS A 185 -6.60 36.21 57.05
N LEU A 186 -7.45 35.28 56.61
CA LEU A 186 -8.87 35.46 56.24
C LEU A 186 -9.08 36.46 55.08
N ARG A 187 -8.99 35.92 53.86
CA ARG A 187 -9.99 36.01 52.78
C ARG A 187 -11.04 37.12 52.93
N GLU A 188 -10.90 38.21 52.17
CA GLU A 188 -12.00 38.96 51.52
C GLU A 188 -11.48 40.15 50.71
N SER A 189 -11.61 40.09 49.38
CA SER A 189 -12.10 41.18 48.49
C SER A 189 -11.77 40.87 47.03
N LEU A 190 -12.80 40.86 46.19
CA LEU A 190 -12.71 40.84 44.73
C LEU A 190 -12.69 42.28 44.18
N THR A 191 -12.46 42.39 42.86
CA THR A 191 -12.74 43.54 41.97
C THR A 191 -11.69 44.66 41.87
N SER A 192 -10.97 44.70 40.76
CA SER A 192 -11.13 45.71 39.70
C SER A 192 -10.22 45.36 38.50
N ALA A 193 -10.49 45.97 37.34
CA ALA A 193 -10.00 45.51 36.03
C ALA A 193 -8.77 46.33 35.50
N PRO A 194 -8.43 46.31 34.20
CA PRO A 194 -7.18 45.71 33.73
C PRO A 194 -6.10 46.73 33.32
N GLN A 195 -4.84 46.30 33.26
CA GLN A 195 -3.76 47.06 32.61
C GLN A 195 -2.90 46.18 31.70
N ASN A 196 -2.61 46.70 30.51
CA ASN A 196 -1.69 46.11 29.54
C ASN A 196 -0.24 46.33 29.96
N ALA A 197 0.62 45.31 29.80
CA ALA A 197 2.07 45.50 29.70
C ALA A 197 2.70 44.40 28.83
N ASN A 198 3.53 44.79 27.86
CA ASN A 198 4.42 43.88 27.14
C ASN A 198 5.60 43.48 28.04
N GLY A 199 6.03 42.21 27.99
CA GLY A 199 7.26 41.76 28.63
C GLY A 199 7.57 40.29 28.36
N ASN A 200 8.70 40.01 27.70
CA ASN A 200 9.22 38.65 27.50
C ASN A 200 9.70 38.03 28.83
N SER A 201 9.37 36.76 29.10
CA SER A 201 10.34 35.65 29.09
C SER A 201 9.87 34.39 29.83
N GLY A 202 10.11 33.21 29.25
CA GLY A 202 10.65 32.04 29.96
C GLY A 202 9.74 31.16 30.86
N HIS A 203 9.68 29.86 30.52
CA HIS A 203 9.39 28.72 31.41
C HIS A 203 8.00 28.60 32.08
N HIS A 204 7.14 27.73 31.51
CA HIS A 204 6.87 26.42 32.12
C HIS A 204 6.24 25.47 31.08
N LEU A 205 6.92 24.38 30.73
CA LEU A 205 6.34 23.26 29.97
C LEU A 205 6.20 22.10 30.95
N ASP A 206 5.00 21.92 31.51
CA ASP A 206 4.53 20.65 32.09
C ASP A 206 3.02 20.76 32.38
N ALA A 207 2.21 20.71 31.31
CA ALA A 207 0.78 20.51 31.36
C ALA A 207 0.29 19.95 30.01
N PRO A 208 -0.60 18.94 29.97
CA PRO A 208 -1.21 18.48 28.73
C PRO A 208 -2.11 19.59 28.16
N MET A 209 -1.78 20.08 26.97
CA MET A 209 -2.48 21.19 26.30
C MET A 209 -3.94 20.83 25.97
N PRO A 210 -4.97 21.46 26.59
CA PRO A 210 -6.36 21.21 26.26
C PRO A 210 -6.76 22.13 25.09
N ILE A 211 -6.56 21.66 23.86
CA ILE A 211 -6.87 22.42 22.64
C ILE A 211 -8.38 22.34 22.32
N GLU A 212 -9.20 22.88 23.23
CA GLU A 212 -10.58 23.32 22.93
C GLU A 212 -10.81 24.81 23.24
N LEU A 213 -9.85 25.51 23.88
CA LEU A 213 -9.92 26.95 24.15
C LEU A 213 -8.90 27.76 23.32
N ALA A 214 -9.24 28.01 22.05
CA ALA A 214 -8.60 29.08 21.25
C ALA A 214 -9.56 29.77 20.26
N TYR A 215 -10.86 29.48 20.31
CA TYR A 215 -11.92 30.26 19.66
C TYR A 215 -12.91 30.73 20.72
N GLN A 216 -12.51 31.74 21.51
CA GLN A 216 -13.48 32.54 22.25
C GLN A 216 -14.15 33.49 21.25
N ASP A 217 -15.19 33.01 20.57
CA ASP A 217 -16.16 33.93 19.98
C ASP A 217 -16.96 34.57 21.12
N ASN A 218 -16.59 35.80 21.48
CA ASN A 218 -17.29 36.60 22.48
C ASN A 218 -18.66 37.12 21.98
N ARG A 219 -19.12 36.69 20.80
CA ARG A 219 -20.50 36.90 20.35
C ARG A 219 -21.38 35.81 20.93
N VAL A 220 -22.21 36.18 21.90
CA VAL A 220 -23.33 35.35 22.40
C VAL A 220 -24.45 35.32 21.34
N SER A 221 -24.15 34.80 20.16
CA SER A 221 -25.13 34.42 19.16
C SER A 221 -25.82 33.16 19.63
N ARG A 222 -26.94 33.32 20.35
CA ARG A 222 -27.87 32.23 20.68
C ARG A 222 -28.64 31.79 19.42
N VAL A 223 -27.90 31.28 18.43
CA VAL A 223 -28.50 30.50 17.34
C VAL A 223 -29.06 29.23 17.96
N LEU A 224 -30.27 28.85 17.56
CA LEU A 224 -30.86 27.57 17.96
C LEU A 224 -30.02 26.44 17.34
N VAL A 225 -29.20 25.79 18.17
CA VAL A 225 -28.45 24.61 17.79
C VAL A 225 -29.36 23.39 17.93
N ASP A 226 -29.42 22.57 16.88
CA ASP A 226 -30.16 21.30 16.87
C ASP A 226 -29.83 20.47 18.13
N PRO A 227 -30.83 19.86 18.81
CA PRO A 227 -30.62 18.95 19.94
C PRO A 227 -29.54 17.89 19.76
N ILE A 228 -29.25 17.46 18.53
CA ILE A 228 -28.19 16.49 18.24
C ILE A 228 -26.76 17.07 18.35
N PHE A 229 -26.59 18.38 18.14
CA PHE A 229 -25.31 19.10 18.18
C PHE A 229 -25.12 19.95 19.46
N GLN A 230 -26.04 19.85 20.41
CA GLN A 230 -25.90 20.48 21.73
C GLN A 230 -24.69 19.91 22.48
N GLY A 231 -23.96 20.77 23.19
CA GLY A 231 -22.73 20.40 23.91
C GLY A 231 -21.47 20.24 23.05
N LEU A 232 -21.57 20.16 21.71
CA LEU A 232 -20.40 20.02 20.84
C LEU A 232 -19.65 21.35 20.64
N GLY A 233 -18.32 21.31 20.65
CA GLY A 233 -17.46 22.47 20.38
C GLY A 233 -17.52 22.96 18.92
N PRO A 234 -17.06 24.20 18.65
CA PRO A 234 -17.16 24.83 17.33
C PRO A 234 -16.42 24.05 16.23
N VAL A 235 -15.21 23.53 16.51
CA VAL A 235 -14.42 22.70 15.58
C VAL A 235 -15.14 21.40 15.24
N THR A 236 -15.72 20.74 16.25
CA THR A 236 -16.52 19.52 16.08
C THR A 236 -17.74 19.76 15.19
N ARG A 237 -18.43 20.90 15.36
CA ARG A 237 -19.56 21.29 14.50
C ARG A 237 -19.15 21.60 13.06
N TYR A 238 -17.99 22.25 12.85
CA TYR A 238 -17.45 22.47 11.51
C TYR A 238 -17.24 21.15 10.77
N TYR A 239 -16.58 20.15 11.39
CA TYR A 239 -16.36 18.86 10.74
C TYR A 239 -17.65 18.04 10.56
N LEU A 240 -18.68 18.23 11.39
CA LEU A 240 -20.00 17.62 11.17
C LEU A 240 -20.77 18.26 10.00
N ASP A 241 -20.69 19.58 9.83
CA ASP A 241 -21.25 20.28 8.65
C ASP A 241 -20.50 19.86 7.37
N TYR A 242 -19.16 19.79 7.46
CA TYR A 242 -18.30 19.30 6.39
C TYR A 242 -18.67 17.88 5.96
N TYR A 243 -18.85 16.97 6.92
CA TYR A 243 -19.29 15.60 6.66
C TYR A 243 -20.62 15.56 5.89
N ALA A 244 -21.62 16.28 6.40
CA ALA A 244 -22.96 16.29 5.84
C ALA A 244 -22.98 16.89 4.41
N ASN A 245 -22.26 17.99 4.18
CA ASN A 245 -22.39 18.75 2.94
C ASN A 245 -21.37 18.37 1.86
N VAL A 246 -20.26 17.73 2.23
CA VAL A 246 -19.17 17.33 1.30
C VAL A 246 -19.08 15.82 1.20
N LEU A 247 -18.77 15.15 2.31
CA LEU A 247 -18.44 13.72 2.28
C LEU A 247 -19.65 12.83 1.99
N CYS A 248 -20.80 13.06 2.64
CA CYS A 248 -22.00 12.24 2.38
C CYS A 248 -22.38 12.20 0.88
N VAL A 249 -22.14 13.29 0.14
CA VAL A 249 -22.42 13.38 -1.31
C VAL A 249 -21.44 12.53 -2.12
N GLN A 250 -20.17 12.49 -1.74
CA GLN A 250 -19.17 11.63 -2.36
C GLN A 250 -19.40 10.14 -2.05
N ALA A 251 -19.92 9.82 -0.86
CA ALA A 251 -20.04 8.46 -0.32
C ALA A 251 -21.02 7.52 -1.06
N VAL A 252 -21.96 8.07 -1.82
CA VAL A 252 -23.01 7.33 -2.56
C VAL A 252 -23.01 7.76 -4.03
N LEU A 253 -23.45 6.92 -4.96
CA LEU A 253 -23.44 7.28 -6.39
C LEU A 253 -24.30 8.50 -6.70
N TYR A 254 -25.53 8.52 -6.15
CA TYR A 254 -26.46 9.65 -6.24
C TYR A 254 -26.97 9.98 -4.83
N ASP A 255 -26.75 11.21 -4.35
CA ASP A 255 -27.23 11.63 -3.02
C ASP A 255 -28.72 11.99 -3.08
N ILE A 256 -29.57 10.98 -2.89
CA ILE A 256 -31.02 11.14 -2.83
C ILE A 256 -31.41 11.51 -1.38
N PRO A 257 -32.15 12.61 -1.15
CA PRO A 257 -32.56 13.02 0.20
C PRO A 257 -33.32 11.92 0.95
N GLY A 258 -32.78 11.52 2.10
CA GLY A 258 -33.34 10.46 2.96
C GLY A 258 -32.85 9.04 2.65
N ASP A 259 -32.19 8.81 1.52
CA ASP A 259 -31.71 7.47 1.07
C ASP A 259 -30.17 7.33 1.18
N ASN A 260 -29.53 8.22 1.95
CA ASN A 260 -28.08 8.23 2.16
C ASN A 260 -27.71 7.63 3.54
N PRO A 261 -27.15 6.41 3.61
CA PRO A 261 -26.85 5.74 4.87
C PRO A 261 -25.67 6.37 5.63
N PHE A 262 -24.71 6.99 4.93
CA PHE A 262 -23.66 7.78 5.58
C PHE A 262 -24.25 9.00 6.29
N ARG A 263 -25.20 9.71 5.64
CA ARG A 263 -25.95 10.80 6.27
C ARG A 263 -26.76 10.30 7.48
N GLY A 264 -27.28 9.08 7.42
CA GLY A 264 -27.93 8.39 8.54
C GLY A 264 -27.05 8.21 9.79
N LEU A 265 -25.72 8.12 9.64
CA LEU A 265 -24.79 8.01 10.77
C LEU A 265 -24.82 9.24 11.69
N ILE A 266 -25.19 10.42 11.16
CA ILE A 266 -25.30 11.66 11.94
C ILE A 266 -26.29 11.49 13.10
N ALA A 267 -27.40 10.76 12.88
CA ALA A 267 -28.40 10.47 13.91
C ALA A 267 -27.83 9.72 15.13
N MET A 268 -26.72 9.01 14.97
CA MET A 268 -26.12 8.14 15.99
C MET A 268 -24.96 8.78 16.76
N ILE A 269 -24.53 10.00 16.43
CA ILE A 269 -23.30 10.61 17.01
C ILE A 269 -23.34 10.79 18.53
N ARG A 270 -24.53 11.00 19.13
CA ARG A 270 -24.69 11.11 20.59
C ARG A 270 -24.66 9.74 21.30
N SER A 271 -25.08 8.70 20.60
CA SER A 271 -25.18 7.33 21.14
C SER A 271 -23.89 6.53 20.95
N SER A 272 -23.08 6.87 19.94
CA SER A 272 -21.81 6.22 19.65
C SER A 272 -20.67 7.24 19.48
N PRO A 273 -19.80 7.38 20.50
CA PRO A 273 -18.56 8.14 20.37
C PRO A 273 -17.65 7.60 19.26
N LEU A 274 -17.76 6.31 18.92
CA LEU A 274 -17.00 5.71 17.81
C LEU A 274 -17.42 6.30 16.47
N ILE A 275 -18.73 6.36 16.18
CA ILE A 275 -19.27 6.99 14.96
C ILE A 275 -18.85 8.47 14.90
N LEU A 276 -19.01 9.21 15.99
CA LEU A 276 -18.59 10.62 16.06
C LEU A 276 -17.10 10.77 15.74
N ASN A 277 -16.21 9.98 16.36
CA ASN A 277 -14.78 10.05 16.10
C ASN A 277 -14.44 9.69 14.65
N CYS A 278 -15.08 8.68 14.04
CA CYS A 278 -14.88 8.35 12.63
C CYS A 278 -15.32 9.49 11.70
N ILE A 279 -16.51 10.06 11.90
CA ILE A 279 -17.01 11.20 11.10
C ILE A 279 -16.04 12.39 11.16
N LEU A 280 -15.57 12.73 12.36
CA LEU A 280 -14.61 13.82 12.55
C LEU A 280 -13.24 13.51 11.93
N ALA A 281 -12.77 12.26 12.01
CA ALA A 281 -11.52 11.82 11.41
C ALA A 281 -11.58 11.90 9.87
N THR A 282 -12.57 11.29 9.22
CA THR A 282 -12.73 11.33 7.75
C THR A 282 -12.84 12.77 7.24
N SER A 283 -13.61 13.61 7.94
CA SER A 283 -13.77 15.04 7.59
C SER A 283 -12.49 15.84 7.75
N ALA A 284 -11.73 15.59 8.81
CA ALA A 284 -10.45 16.26 9.03
C ALA A 284 -9.37 15.77 8.05
N SER A 285 -9.31 14.48 7.71
CA SER A 285 -8.40 13.94 6.69
C SER A 285 -8.70 14.53 5.31
N HIS A 286 -9.94 14.46 4.82
CA HIS A 286 -10.31 15.02 3.51
C HIS A 286 -10.10 16.56 3.45
N ALA A 287 -10.47 17.29 4.51
CA ALA A 287 -10.18 18.73 4.59
C ALA A 287 -8.66 19.04 4.62
N THR A 288 -7.84 18.14 5.16
CA THR A 288 -6.37 18.27 5.17
C THR A 288 -5.79 18.14 3.76
N ASN A 289 -6.39 17.34 2.87
CA ASN A 289 -5.92 17.17 1.48
C ASN A 289 -6.17 18.39 0.58
N TYR A 290 -7.06 19.32 0.97
CA TYR A 290 -7.11 20.67 0.36
C TYR A 290 -5.96 21.58 0.84
N LEU A 291 -5.52 21.39 2.08
CA LEU A 291 -4.52 22.23 2.76
C LEU A 291 -3.09 21.72 2.54
N TYR A 292 -2.91 20.45 2.22
CA TYR A 292 -1.67 19.88 1.70
C TYR A 292 -1.97 19.14 0.40
N PRO A 293 -2.10 19.88 -0.74
CA PRO A 293 -2.20 19.27 -2.05
C PRO A 293 -1.06 18.26 -2.29
N SER A 294 -1.36 17.16 -2.96
CA SER A 294 -0.33 16.17 -3.29
C SER A 294 0.78 16.81 -4.12
N SER A 295 2.04 16.60 -3.72
CA SER A 295 3.20 17.09 -4.47
C SER A 295 3.32 16.48 -5.87
N PHE A 296 2.59 15.38 -6.15
CA PHE A 296 2.50 14.80 -7.48
C PHE A 296 1.67 15.67 -8.44
N PHE A 297 0.62 16.35 -7.94
CA PHE A 297 -0.27 17.18 -8.76
C PHE A 297 -0.11 18.71 -8.52
N SER A 298 0.62 19.12 -7.48
CA SER A 298 0.79 20.53 -7.11
C SER A 298 2.26 20.95 -7.09
N GLU A 299 2.71 21.56 -8.19
CA GLU A 299 4.06 22.14 -8.30
C GLU A 299 4.28 23.30 -7.32
N THR A 300 3.22 24.07 -7.02
CA THR A 300 3.27 25.29 -6.21
C THR A 300 3.06 25.06 -4.72
N ASN A 301 2.61 23.87 -4.29
CA ASN A 301 2.19 23.55 -2.92
C ASN A 301 1.18 24.56 -2.32
N SER A 302 0.44 25.30 -3.16
CA SER A 302 -0.47 26.36 -2.72
C SER A 302 -1.79 25.78 -2.19
N HIS A 303 -2.15 26.12 -0.96
CA HIS A 303 -3.42 25.72 -0.32
C HIS A 303 -4.63 26.02 -1.21
N LEU A 304 -5.57 25.09 -1.28
CA LEU A 304 -6.79 25.21 -2.07
C LEU A 304 -8.00 25.59 -1.18
N PRO A 305 -9.00 26.31 -1.72
CA PRO A 305 -10.17 26.70 -0.95
C PRO A 305 -10.95 25.47 -0.48
N VAL A 306 -11.22 25.41 0.82
CA VAL A 306 -11.97 24.31 1.44
C VAL A 306 -13.47 24.58 1.30
N PRO A 307 -14.31 23.64 0.82
CA PRO A 307 -15.69 23.92 0.40
C PRO A 307 -16.72 24.15 1.52
N CYS A 308 -16.31 24.34 2.78
CA CYS A 308 -17.21 24.58 3.91
C CYS A 308 -16.88 25.93 4.58
N PHE A 309 -17.84 26.85 4.55
CA PHE A 309 -17.74 28.17 5.16
C PHE A 309 -18.83 28.43 6.22
N SER A 310 -19.76 27.50 6.39
CA SER A 310 -21.05 27.65 7.11
C SER A 310 -20.92 28.08 8.57
N THR A 311 -19.78 27.77 9.21
CA THR A 311 -19.53 28.06 10.64
C THR A 311 -18.64 29.28 10.88
N GLY A 312 -18.15 29.94 9.83
CA GLY A 312 -17.17 31.03 9.93
C GLY A 312 -15.77 30.60 10.36
N ILE A 313 -15.55 29.30 10.62
CA ILE A 313 -14.24 28.74 10.97
C ILE A 313 -13.50 28.41 9.68
N GLN A 314 -12.35 29.04 9.46
CA GLN A 314 -11.43 28.67 8.39
C GLN A 314 -10.46 27.60 8.89
N PRO A 315 -10.36 26.42 8.25
CA PRO A 315 -9.40 25.39 8.64
C PRO A 315 -7.98 25.84 8.29
N VAL A 316 -7.01 25.52 9.16
CA VAL A 316 -5.61 25.93 9.03
C VAL A 316 -4.74 24.67 8.99
N PRO A 317 -3.69 24.60 8.13
CA PRO A 317 -3.02 23.33 7.81
C PRO A 317 -2.53 22.51 9.02
N LYS A 318 -1.81 23.13 9.97
CA LYS A 318 -1.28 22.42 11.15
C LYS A 318 -2.39 21.90 12.09
N PRO A 319 -3.38 22.71 12.51
CA PRO A 319 -4.53 22.19 13.26
C PRO A 319 -5.30 21.07 12.55
N SER A 320 -5.56 21.18 11.24
CA SER A 320 -6.37 20.18 10.53
C SER A 320 -5.73 18.79 10.51
N LEU A 321 -4.42 18.70 10.25
CA LEU A 321 -3.69 17.42 10.32
C LEU A 321 -3.68 16.86 11.75
N TYR A 322 -3.50 17.72 12.76
CA TYR A 322 -3.57 17.30 14.16
C TYR A 322 -4.96 16.76 14.53
N HIS A 323 -6.04 17.41 14.08
CA HIS A 323 -7.41 16.93 14.28
C HIS A 323 -7.63 15.57 13.63
N ALA A 324 -7.21 15.39 12.37
CA ALA A 324 -7.33 14.13 11.64
C ALA A 324 -6.70 12.96 12.41
N LEU A 325 -5.42 13.11 12.78
CA LEU A 325 -4.67 12.10 13.54
C LEU A 325 -5.27 11.85 14.93
N SER A 326 -5.68 12.91 15.65
CA SER A 326 -6.28 12.80 16.98
C SER A 326 -7.63 12.08 16.95
N TYR A 327 -8.50 12.42 16.01
CA TYR A 327 -9.80 11.75 15.85
C TYR A 327 -9.65 10.31 15.34
N LYS A 328 -8.71 10.01 14.42
CA LYS A 328 -8.40 8.63 13.99
C LYS A 328 -7.90 7.79 15.17
N GLN A 329 -6.98 8.33 15.99
CA GLN A 329 -6.51 7.65 17.20
C GLN A 329 -7.64 7.40 18.22
N ARG A 330 -8.53 8.38 18.42
CA ARG A 330 -9.72 8.23 19.28
C ARG A 330 -10.68 7.17 18.75
N ALA A 331 -10.94 7.13 17.45
CA ALA A 331 -11.78 6.13 16.79
C ALA A 331 -11.22 4.71 17.00
N LEU A 332 -9.93 4.48 16.67
CA LEU A 332 -9.27 3.20 16.86
C LEU A 332 -9.24 2.76 18.33
N THR A 333 -8.98 3.69 19.26
CA THR A 333 -9.00 3.43 20.70
C THR A 333 -10.39 3.04 21.19
N GLN A 334 -11.44 3.66 20.65
CA GLN A 334 -12.82 3.35 21.01
C GLN A 334 -13.27 2.01 20.39
N LEU A 335 -12.98 1.77 19.11
CA LEU A 335 -13.22 0.49 18.42
C LEU A 335 -12.60 -0.67 19.20
N ARG A 336 -11.34 -0.54 19.64
CA ARG A 336 -10.66 -1.56 20.47
C ARG A 336 -11.40 -1.88 21.77
N LYS A 337 -12.07 -0.90 22.39
CA LYS A 337 -12.88 -1.12 23.61
C LYS A 337 -14.23 -1.77 23.28
N ASP A 338 -14.85 -1.35 22.18
CA ASP A 338 -16.16 -1.85 21.78
C ASP A 338 -16.10 -3.31 21.30
N ILE A 339 -15.06 -3.72 20.56
CA ILE A 339 -14.85 -5.14 20.18
C ILE A 339 -14.50 -6.06 21.36
N GLN A 340 -14.10 -5.51 22.51
CA GLN A 340 -13.87 -6.29 23.74
C GLN A 340 -15.18 -6.60 24.48
N ASN A 341 -16.31 -6.01 24.07
CA ASN A 341 -17.62 -6.24 24.67
C ASN A 341 -18.49 -7.09 23.73
N PRO A 342 -18.81 -8.36 24.07
CA PRO A 342 -19.63 -9.23 23.22
C PRO A 342 -20.96 -8.63 22.79
N ALA A 343 -21.62 -7.86 23.67
CA ALA A 343 -22.91 -7.23 23.40
C ALA A 343 -22.83 -6.07 22.37
N ARG A 344 -21.63 -5.63 21.97
CA ARG A 344 -21.42 -4.54 20.99
C ARG A 344 -20.92 -5.03 19.63
N LEU A 345 -20.46 -6.27 19.51
CA LEU A 345 -19.87 -6.85 18.29
C LEU A 345 -20.81 -6.82 17.07
N CYS A 346 -22.13 -6.92 17.29
CA CYS A 346 -23.13 -7.13 16.24
C CYS A 346 -23.97 -5.89 15.88
N SER A 347 -23.53 -4.69 16.27
CA SER A 347 -24.27 -3.45 16.00
C SER A 347 -23.70 -2.68 14.80
N ASP A 348 -24.56 -1.99 14.05
CA ASP A 348 -24.18 -1.01 13.01
C ASP A 348 -23.19 0.04 13.54
N LEU A 349 -23.25 0.27 14.85
CA LEU A 349 -22.33 1.10 15.63
C LEU A 349 -20.86 0.65 15.61
N VAL A 350 -20.55 -0.52 15.05
CA VAL A 350 -19.18 -1.03 14.82
C VAL A 350 -18.87 -1.20 13.33
N ILE A 351 -19.81 -1.74 12.54
CA ILE A 351 -19.59 -2.03 11.11
C ILE A 351 -19.43 -0.72 10.29
N ALA A 352 -20.30 0.26 10.48
CA ALA A 352 -20.20 1.52 9.75
C ALA A 352 -18.90 2.30 10.08
N PRO A 353 -18.45 2.37 11.35
CA PRO A 353 -17.10 2.83 11.69
C PRO A 353 -15.95 2.10 10.99
N ILE A 354 -16.04 0.78 10.75
CA ILE A 354 -15.00 0.04 10.02
C ILE A 354 -14.99 0.45 8.55
N ALA A 355 -16.14 0.58 7.89
CA ALA A 355 -16.23 1.11 6.53
C ALA A 355 -15.67 2.55 6.43
N MET A 356 -15.97 3.39 7.42
CA MET A 356 -15.41 4.75 7.52
C MET A 356 -13.88 4.75 7.74
N LEU A 357 -13.33 3.78 8.48
CA LEU A 357 -11.89 3.61 8.65
C LEU A 357 -11.22 3.16 7.35
N VAL A 358 -11.82 2.23 6.59
CA VAL A 358 -11.35 1.86 5.24
C VAL A 358 -11.32 3.10 4.32
N TRP A 359 -12.34 3.96 4.38
CA TRP A 359 -12.35 5.21 3.62
C TRP A 359 -11.26 6.19 4.07
N ILE A 360 -10.97 6.30 5.38
CA ILE A 360 -9.82 7.07 5.86
C ILE A 360 -8.50 6.53 5.29
N GLU A 361 -8.31 5.20 5.19
CA GLU A 361 -7.11 4.65 4.55
C GLU A 361 -7.03 5.02 3.05
N MET A 362 -8.16 5.09 2.32
CA MET A 362 -8.19 5.58 0.92
C MET A 362 -7.78 7.06 0.82
N LEU A 363 -8.35 7.92 1.68
CA LEU A 363 -8.05 9.35 1.73
C LEU A 363 -6.57 9.64 2.05
N GLU A 364 -5.94 8.81 2.88
CA GLU A 364 -4.56 8.98 3.33
C GLU A 364 -3.52 8.34 2.39
N SER A 365 -3.82 7.20 1.74
CA SER A 365 -2.88 6.59 0.78
C SER A 365 -3.44 5.49 -0.14
N GLY A 366 -4.43 4.71 0.31
CA GLY A 366 -4.87 3.48 -0.35
C GLY A 366 -3.87 2.32 -0.25
N LYS A 367 -2.87 2.36 0.63
CA LYS A 367 -1.77 1.38 0.72
C LYS A 367 -1.90 0.44 1.92
N ASP A 368 -1.98 -0.87 1.68
CA ASP A 368 -1.88 -2.00 2.63
C ASP A 368 -2.89 -2.04 3.81
N THR A 369 -3.02 -0.97 4.57
CA THR A 369 -3.75 -0.87 5.86
C THR A 369 -5.24 -1.13 5.73
N TRP A 370 -5.85 -0.80 4.59
CA TRP A 370 -7.27 -1.03 4.30
C TRP A 370 -7.67 -2.50 4.46
N ARG A 371 -6.78 -3.45 4.13
CA ARG A 371 -7.00 -4.89 4.32
C ARG A 371 -7.11 -5.31 5.78
N ILE A 372 -6.46 -4.60 6.69
CA ILE A 372 -6.48 -4.91 8.14
C ILE A 372 -7.90 -4.70 8.68
N HIS A 373 -8.53 -3.57 8.32
CA HIS A 373 -9.90 -3.23 8.71
C HIS A 373 -10.91 -4.25 8.17
N LEU A 374 -10.80 -4.61 6.88
CA LEU A 374 -11.67 -5.63 6.27
C LEU A 374 -11.46 -7.02 6.88
N SER A 375 -10.21 -7.42 7.15
CA SER A 375 -9.89 -8.70 7.80
C SER A 375 -10.45 -8.75 9.23
N GLY A 376 -10.44 -7.62 9.94
CA GLY A 376 -11.14 -7.44 11.20
C GLY A 376 -12.65 -7.65 11.04
N LEU A 377 -13.29 -7.01 10.06
CA LEU A 377 -14.72 -7.16 9.78
C LEU A 377 -15.10 -8.61 9.48
N LYS A 378 -14.34 -9.32 8.63
CA LYS A 378 -14.53 -10.77 8.38
C LYS A 378 -14.53 -11.56 9.68
N LYS A 379 -13.55 -11.32 10.55
CA LYS A 379 -13.46 -12.11 11.79
C LYS A 379 -14.62 -11.77 12.74
N LEU A 380 -15.06 -10.52 12.79
CA LEU A 380 -16.27 -10.10 13.54
C LEU A 380 -17.54 -10.80 13.01
N THR A 381 -17.75 -10.86 11.69
CA THR A 381 -18.92 -11.55 11.12
C THR A 381 -18.86 -13.06 11.33
N GLN A 382 -17.68 -13.68 11.24
CA GLN A 382 -17.50 -15.12 11.54
C GLN A 382 -17.83 -15.46 12.99
N MET A 383 -17.32 -14.68 13.96
CA MET A 383 -17.62 -14.91 15.38
C MET A 383 -19.12 -14.72 15.70
N ARG A 384 -19.81 -13.86 14.96
CA ARG A 384 -21.27 -13.73 15.03
C ARG A 384 -21.98 -14.98 14.51
N ASP A 385 -21.63 -15.45 13.31
CA ASP A 385 -22.30 -16.61 12.70
C ASP A 385 -22.10 -17.87 13.58
N GLU A 386 -20.91 -18.03 14.16
CA GLU A 386 -20.60 -19.04 15.18
C GLU A 386 -21.45 -18.87 16.45
N SER A 387 -21.62 -17.65 16.99
CA SER A 387 -22.47 -17.38 18.18
C SER A 387 -23.94 -17.69 17.90
N ILE A 388 -24.47 -17.24 16.76
CA ILE A 388 -25.86 -17.50 16.36
C ILE A 388 -26.11 -19.00 16.17
N ALA A 389 -25.18 -19.73 15.53
CA ALA A 389 -25.27 -21.17 15.37
C ALA A 389 -25.33 -21.91 16.73
N ASN A 390 -24.63 -21.40 17.74
CA ASN A 390 -24.67 -21.93 19.11
C ASN A 390 -25.92 -21.50 19.90
N GLU A 391 -26.46 -20.30 19.62
CA GLU A 391 -27.64 -19.73 20.29
C GLU A 391 -28.98 -20.28 19.78
N ILE A 392 -29.04 -20.99 18.63
CA ILE A 392 -30.28 -21.62 18.14
C ILE A 392 -30.85 -22.70 19.11
N GLY A 393 -30.12 -23.05 20.18
CA GLY A 393 -30.63 -23.78 21.34
C GLY A 393 -31.39 -22.97 22.42
N GLY A 394 -31.51 -21.64 22.29
CA GLY A 394 -32.15 -20.76 23.28
C GLY A 394 -32.82 -19.54 22.66
N SER A 395 -34.04 -19.21 23.09
CA SER A 395 -34.80 -18.09 22.52
C SER A 395 -34.19 -16.73 22.90
N GLY A 396 -33.64 -16.01 21.92
CA GLY A 396 -33.14 -14.62 22.05
C GLY A 396 -34.10 -13.59 21.44
N ASP A 397 -34.30 -12.46 22.13
CA ASP A 397 -35.32 -11.46 21.82
C ASP A 397 -34.93 -10.49 20.68
N GLY A 398 -35.93 -10.10 19.87
CA GLY A 398 -35.78 -9.58 18.51
C GLY A 398 -35.49 -8.08 18.37
N SER A 399 -34.48 -7.54 19.07
CA SER A 399 -34.05 -6.14 18.87
C SER A 399 -32.97 -6.01 17.77
N SER A 400 -33.38 -6.18 16.51
CA SER A 400 -32.48 -6.00 15.35
C SER A 400 -32.01 -4.55 15.21
N PRO A 401 -30.73 -4.29 14.87
CA PRO A 401 -30.30 -3.05 14.22
C PRO A 401 -31.11 -2.82 12.92
N ASN A 402 -31.11 -1.60 12.40
CA ASN A 402 -31.88 -1.28 11.19
C ASN A 402 -31.29 -2.05 9.99
N PRO A 403 -31.95 -3.11 9.49
CA PRO A 403 -31.28 -4.13 8.67
C PRO A 403 -30.77 -3.60 7.33
N LEU A 404 -31.31 -2.47 6.87
CA LEU A 404 -30.89 -1.76 5.66
C LEU A 404 -29.51 -1.09 5.84
N ILE A 405 -29.27 -0.44 6.99
CA ILE A 405 -28.00 0.24 7.29
C ILE A 405 -26.90 -0.81 7.48
N HIS A 406 -27.22 -1.88 8.22
CA HIS A 406 -26.34 -3.04 8.39
C HIS A 406 -25.86 -3.62 7.06
N SER A 407 -26.79 -3.91 6.13
CA SER A 407 -26.44 -4.48 4.82
C SER A 407 -25.55 -3.53 4.03
N TYR A 408 -25.89 -2.24 3.98
CA TYR A 408 -25.16 -1.27 3.16
C TYR A 408 -23.65 -1.23 3.45
N PHE A 409 -23.25 -1.15 4.72
CA PHE A 409 -21.83 -1.03 5.06
C PHE A 409 -21.05 -2.34 4.92
N ILE A 410 -21.71 -3.50 5.04
CA ILE A 410 -21.11 -4.78 4.67
C ILE A 410 -20.91 -4.85 3.15
N ASP A 411 -21.95 -4.54 2.38
CA ASP A 411 -21.91 -4.56 0.91
C ASP A 411 -20.82 -3.61 0.38
N THR A 412 -20.69 -2.41 0.98
CA THR A 412 -19.60 -1.45 0.71
C THR A 412 -18.23 -2.07 0.95
N CYS A 413 -18.02 -2.75 2.08
CA CYS A 413 -16.77 -3.44 2.40
C CYS A 413 -16.49 -4.63 1.46
N ILE A 414 -17.52 -5.35 1.00
CA ILE A 414 -17.41 -6.42 0.00
C ILE A 414 -16.96 -5.85 -1.35
N ILE A 415 -17.57 -4.75 -1.80
CA ILE A 415 -17.20 -4.08 -3.06
C ILE A 415 -15.73 -3.61 -3.00
N ILE A 416 -15.30 -3.04 -1.88
CA ILE A 416 -13.91 -2.61 -1.66
C ILE A 416 -12.95 -3.81 -1.64
N ASP A 417 -13.31 -4.95 -1.03
CA ASP A 417 -12.49 -6.17 -1.07
C ASP A 417 -12.34 -6.74 -2.49
N ILE A 418 -13.43 -6.82 -3.27
CA ILE A 418 -13.40 -7.30 -4.65
C ILE A 418 -12.47 -6.43 -5.51
N MET A 419 -12.64 -5.10 -5.42
CA MET A 419 -11.87 -4.16 -6.23
C MET A 419 -10.41 -4.04 -5.78
N GLY A 420 -10.14 -3.88 -4.48
CA GLY A 420 -8.77 -3.80 -3.95
C GLY A 420 -7.98 -5.11 -4.13
N THR A 421 -8.66 -6.25 -4.32
CA THR A 421 -7.99 -7.51 -4.67
C THR A 421 -7.50 -7.56 -6.11
N THR A 422 -8.00 -6.70 -7.01
CA THR A 422 -7.46 -6.61 -8.39
C THR A 422 -6.06 -6.00 -8.47
N LEU A 423 -5.68 -5.20 -7.46
CA LEU A 423 -4.40 -4.47 -7.38
C LEU A 423 -3.51 -4.93 -6.21
N ALA A 424 -3.87 -6.06 -5.60
CA ALA A 424 -3.06 -6.74 -4.59
C ALA A 424 -2.12 -7.76 -5.24
N GLN A 425 -1.08 -8.17 -4.50
CA GLN A 425 -0.05 -9.09 -5.00
C GLN A 425 -0.63 -10.40 -5.57
N PRO A 426 -0.50 -10.69 -6.88
CA PRO A 426 -1.12 -11.87 -7.51
C PRO A 426 -0.67 -13.23 -6.95
N TYR A 427 0.42 -13.26 -6.19
CA TYR A 427 1.03 -14.47 -5.61
C TYR A 427 1.05 -14.46 -4.07
N LYS A 428 0.48 -13.42 -3.45
CA LYS A 428 0.12 -13.38 -2.03
C LYS A 428 -1.33 -12.98 -1.85
N ILE A 429 -2.19 -13.31 -2.83
CA ILE A 429 -3.63 -13.01 -2.75
C ILE A 429 -4.14 -13.62 -1.46
N SER A 430 -4.39 -12.76 -0.48
CA SER A 430 -5.12 -13.16 0.71
C SER A 430 -6.49 -13.60 0.21
N ARG A 431 -6.85 -14.87 0.45
CA ARG A 431 -8.18 -15.46 0.14
C ARG A 431 -9.24 -14.37 0.33
N PRO A 432 -10.07 -14.07 -0.69
CA PRO A 432 -11.05 -12.98 -0.65
C PRO A 432 -11.70 -12.87 0.73
N ILE A 433 -11.66 -11.66 1.28
CA ILE A 433 -11.85 -11.43 2.70
C ILE A 433 -13.26 -11.89 3.11
N PHE A 434 -14.22 -11.93 2.19
CA PHE A 434 -15.52 -12.57 2.40
C PHE A 434 -15.63 -13.91 1.63
N PRO A 435 -15.47 -15.07 2.31
CA PRO A 435 -15.43 -16.39 1.67
C PRO A 435 -16.77 -17.13 1.66
N SER A 436 -17.84 -16.52 2.16
CA SER A 436 -19.22 -17.00 1.99
C SER A 436 -19.69 -16.72 0.56
N ALA A 437 -20.61 -17.53 0.04
CA ALA A 437 -21.06 -17.47 -1.35
C ALA A 437 -21.74 -16.15 -1.73
N ILE A 438 -20.95 -15.12 -2.07
CA ILE A 438 -21.41 -13.86 -2.67
C ILE A 438 -21.99 -14.20 -4.04
N SER A 439 -23.31 -14.36 -4.07
CA SER A 439 -24.04 -14.60 -5.32
C SER A 439 -24.19 -13.32 -6.13
N LEU A 440 -24.32 -13.46 -7.45
CA LEU A 440 -24.71 -12.37 -8.33
C LEU A 440 -26.00 -11.65 -7.85
N ASN A 441 -26.94 -12.39 -7.26
CA ASN A 441 -28.19 -11.85 -6.69
C ASN A 441 -27.98 -11.02 -5.41
N HIS A 442 -26.86 -11.19 -4.70
CA HIS A 442 -26.46 -10.27 -3.64
C HIS A 442 -25.95 -8.96 -4.27
N LEU A 443 -24.96 -9.04 -5.16
CA LEU A 443 -24.39 -7.85 -5.80
C LEU A 443 -25.43 -7.03 -6.58
N LYS A 444 -26.39 -7.66 -7.28
CA LYS A 444 -27.51 -6.96 -7.96
C LYS A 444 -28.45 -6.19 -7.04
N ARG A 445 -28.54 -6.56 -5.76
CA ARG A 445 -29.29 -5.78 -4.76
C ARG A 445 -28.46 -4.60 -4.26
N SER A 446 -27.17 -4.81 -4.02
CA SER A 446 -26.21 -3.80 -3.57
C SER A 446 -25.91 -2.75 -4.65
N GLU A 447 -26.01 -3.09 -5.93
CA GLU A 447 -25.67 -2.24 -7.08
C GLU A 447 -26.29 -0.85 -7.02
N LYS A 448 -27.58 -0.75 -6.68
CA LYS A 448 -28.32 0.52 -6.59
C LYS A 448 -27.74 1.50 -5.57
N MET A 449 -27.02 0.97 -4.59
CA MET A 449 -26.49 1.65 -3.40
C MET A 449 -24.96 1.78 -3.45
N SER A 450 -24.32 1.09 -4.39
CA SER A 450 -22.88 1.09 -4.61
C SER A 450 -22.37 2.46 -5.04
N PHE A 451 -21.28 2.93 -4.45
CA PHE A 451 -20.55 4.13 -4.88
C PHE A 451 -19.74 3.92 -6.18
N LEU A 452 -19.51 2.65 -6.57
CA LEU A 452 -18.54 2.27 -7.61
C LEU A 452 -19.06 2.50 -9.05
N GLY A 453 -20.37 2.46 -9.27
CA GLY A 453 -20.96 2.55 -10.61
C GLY A 453 -20.71 1.35 -11.55
N CYS A 454 -19.97 0.34 -11.12
CA CYS A 454 -19.75 -0.90 -11.86
C CYS A 454 -21.02 -1.78 -11.86
N PRO A 455 -21.48 -2.31 -13.02
CA PRO A 455 -22.54 -3.30 -13.11
C PRO A 455 -22.28 -4.54 -12.24
N ALA A 456 -23.29 -5.08 -11.55
CA ALA A 456 -23.10 -6.23 -10.66
C ALA A 456 -22.65 -7.51 -11.38
N ASP A 457 -23.09 -7.74 -12.62
CA ASP A 457 -22.62 -8.85 -13.46
C ASP A 457 -21.11 -8.75 -13.73
N LEU A 458 -20.62 -7.54 -14.01
CA LEU A 458 -19.19 -7.28 -14.22
C LEU A 458 -18.39 -7.37 -12.91
N LEU A 459 -18.91 -6.81 -11.81
CA LEU A 459 -18.29 -6.93 -10.49
C LEU A 459 -18.21 -8.39 -10.00
N TYR A 460 -19.23 -9.19 -10.28
CA TYR A 460 -19.21 -10.63 -10.02
C TYR A 460 -18.12 -11.33 -10.84
N LEU A 461 -17.94 -10.97 -12.11
CA LEU A 461 -16.86 -11.52 -12.93
C LEU A 461 -15.48 -11.14 -12.39
N ILE A 462 -15.27 -9.93 -11.84
CA ILE A 462 -14.03 -9.58 -11.11
C ILE A 462 -13.81 -10.54 -9.92
N LEU A 463 -14.84 -10.77 -9.09
CA LEU A 463 -14.76 -11.71 -7.96
C LEU A 463 -14.36 -13.13 -8.42
N VAL A 464 -14.94 -13.63 -9.51
CA VAL A 464 -14.60 -14.96 -10.06
C VAL A 464 -13.16 -15.00 -10.61
N VAL A 465 -12.69 -13.94 -11.27
CA VAL A 465 -11.29 -13.80 -11.71
C VAL A 465 -10.34 -13.85 -10.51
N ASN A 466 -10.60 -13.04 -9.46
CA ASN A 466 -9.80 -13.01 -8.24
C ASN A 466 -9.73 -14.40 -7.58
N TRP A 467 -10.85 -15.13 -7.54
CA TRP A 467 -10.92 -16.49 -7.00
C TRP A 467 -10.07 -17.48 -7.80
N GLN A 468 -10.12 -17.42 -9.14
CA GLN A 468 -9.25 -18.25 -10.00
C GLN A 468 -7.76 -17.95 -9.79
N CYS A 469 -7.38 -16.67 -9.64
CA CYS A 469 -6.00 -16.29 -9.39
C CYS A 469 -5.50 -16.83 -8.05
N TRP A 470 -6.31 -16.73 -6.99
CA TRP A 470 -6.00 -17.34 -5.69
C TRP A 470 -5.82 -18.86 -5.79
N LEU A 471 -6.76 -19.58 -6.43
CA LEU A 471 -6.66 -21.03 -6.64
C LEU A 471 -5.39 -21.44 -7.40
N LYS A 472 -4.99 -20.67 -8.42
CA LYS A 472 -3.73 -20.90 -9.16
C LYS A 472 -2.50 -20.68 -8.28
N ALA A 473 -2.51 -19.65 -7.44
CA ALA A 473 -1.40 -19.35 -6.53
C ALA A 473 -1.25 -20.45 -5.45
N GLU A 474 -2.34 -20.91 -4.85
CA GLU A 474 -2.35 -22.02 -3.87
C GLU A 474 -1.81 -23.32 -4.50
N ALA A 475 -2.23 -23.65 -5.73
CA ALA A 475 -1.74 -24.83 -6.45
C ALA A 475 -0.24 -24.76 -6.73
N ALA A 476 0.28 -23.58 -7.09
CA ALA A 476 1.72 -23.36 -7.30
C ALA A 476 2.52 -23.41 -5.99
N ALA A 477 1.98 -22.88 -4.89
CA ALA A 477 2.58 -22.94 -3.56
C ALA A 477 2.65 -24.38 -3.04
N ALA A 478 1.57 -25.16 -3.22
CA ALA A 478 1.53 -26.58 -2.88
C ALA A 478 2.54 -27.42 -3.68
N ALA A 479 2.78 -27.09 -4.96
CA ALA A 479 3.80 -27.75 -5.78
C ALA A 479 5.24 -27.41 -5.37
N THR A 480 5.45 -26.33 -4.61
CA THR A 480 6.77 -25.83 -4.19
C THR A 480 7.13 -26.24 -2.75
N THR A 481 6.15 -26.66 -1.95
CA THR A 481 6.31 -26.91 -0.51
C THR A 481 6.46 -28.40 -0.18
N SER A 482 7.27 -28.72 0.82
CA SER A 482 7.50 -30.10 1.31
C SER A 482 6.19 -30.80 1.71
N PRO A 483 6.00 -32.12 1.46
CA PRO A 483 4.72 -32.84 1.57
C PRO A 483 4.12 -33.01 2.98
N PHE A 484 4.58 -32.24 3.97
CA PHE A 484 4.13 -32.31 5.37
C PHE A 484 3.11 -31.23 5.76
N GLN A 485 2.76 -30.31 4.87
CA GLN A 485 1.70 -29.34 5.13
C GLN A 485 0.33 -29.97 4.83
N PRO A 486 -0.68 -29.89 5.74
CA PRO A 486 -1.97 -30.50 5.49
C PRO A 486 -2.65 -29.82 4.29
N PRO A 487 -3.16 -30.59 3.30
CA PRO A 487 -3.88 -30.01 2.18
C PRO A 487 -5.17 -29.34 2.66
N ILE A 488 -5.53 -28.21 2.02
CA ILE A 488 -6.81 -27.54 2.24
C ILE A 488 -7.94 -28.57 2.12
N SER A 489 -8.88 -28.55 3.08
CA SER A 489 -9.94 -29.55 3.11
C SER A 489 -10.77 -29.49 1.82
N LYS A 490 -11.08 -30.64 1.22
CA LYS A 490 -11.93 -30.71 0.02
C LYS A 490 -13.29 -30.01 0.23
N THR A 491 -13.75 -29.99 1.48
CA THR A 491 -14.97 -29.29 1.93
C THR A 491 -14.85 -27.77 1.77
N GLU A 492 -13.75 -27.14 2.17
CA GLU A 492 -13.54 -25.70 1.97
C GLU A 492 -13.45 -25.32 0.49
N LEU A 493 -12.78 -26.14 -0.32
CA LEU A 493 -12.66 -25.93 -1.75
C LEU A 493 -14.02 -25.99 -2.46
N SER A 494 -14.89 -26.91 -2.01
CA SER A 494 -16.22 -27.12 -2.58
C SER A 494 -17.28 -26.11 -2.13
N LEU A 495 -17.11 -25.49 -0.95
CA LEU A 495 -18.05 -24.49 -0.40
C LEU A 495 -17.74 -23.05 -0.83
N ALA A 496 -16.47 -22.73 -1.10
CA ALA A 496 -16.04 -21.35 -1.32
C ALA A 496 -15.90 -20.93 -2.79
N THR A 497 -16.05 -21.87 -3.73
CA THR A 497 -15.88 -21.60 -5.16
C THR A 497 -17.19 -21.12 -5.79
N PRO A 498 -17.33 -19.83 -6.21
CA PRO A 498 -18.34 -19.49 -7.20
C PRO A 498 -18.08 -20.38 -8.42
N THR A 499 -19.15 -20.99 -8.97
CA THR A 499 -19.17 -22.10 -9.94
C THR A 499 -17.89 -22.24 -10.76
N ALA A 500 -17.32 -23.45 -10.88
CA ALA A 500 -16.05 -23.74 -11.56
C ALA A 500 -16.07 -23.48 -13.09
N ILE A 501 -16.20 -22.20 -13.44
CA ILE A 501 -16.13 -21.60 -14.76
C ILE A 501 -14.64 -21.58 -15.14
N GLY A 502 -14.30 -22.01 -16.35
CA GLY A 502 -12.92 -21.93 -16.87
C GLY A 502 -12.56 -20.52 -17.36
N ALA A 503 -11.27 -20.18 -17.42
CA ALA A 503 -10.80 -18.84 -17.83
C ALA A 503 -11.42 -18.36 -19.16
N ASN A 504 -11.46 -19.21 -20.20
CA ASN A 504 -12.09 -18.87 -21.49
C ASN A 504 -13.60 -18.55 -21.35
N SER A 505 -14.29 -19.21 -20.42
CA SER A 505 -15.71 -18.95 -20.17
C SER A 505 -15.92 -17.62 -19.45
N ILE A 506 -15.04 -17.23 -18.51
CA ILE A 506 -15.08 -15.87 -17.91
C ILE A 506 -14.91 -14.81 -19.00
N ILE A 507 -13.91 -14.98 -19.87
CA ILE A 507 -13.64 -14.05 -20.97
C ILE A 507 -14.87 -13.92 -21.89
N ASN A 508 -15.53 -15.05 -22.21
CA ASN A 508 -16.76 -15.04 -23.00
C ASN A 508 -17.93 -14.33 -22.27
N GLU A 509 -18.13 -14.54 -20.96
CA GLU A 509 -19.15 -13.82 -20.19
C GLU A 509 -18.89 -12.30 -20.17
N ILE A 510 -17.63 -11.87 -20.00
CA ILE A 510 -17.26 -10.44 -20.10
C ILE A 510 -17.60 -9.89 -21.49
N LEU A 511 -17.28 -10.62 -22.56
CA LEU A 511 -17.59 -10.22 -23.94
C LEU A 511 -19.11 -10.18 -24.23
N ASN A 512 -19.87 -11.10 -23.65
CA ASN A 512 -21.32 -11.21 -23.83
C ASN A 512 -22.14 -10.18 -23.02
N PHE A 513 -21.57 -9.56 -21.98
CA PHE A 513 -22.24 -8.49 -21.24
C PHE A 513 -22.66 -7.35 -22.16
N ASP A 514 -23.91 -6.88 -22.05
CA ASP A 514 -24.47 -5.77 -22.84
C ASP A 514 -24.62 -4.50 -22.00
N PRO A 515 -23.74 -3.49 -22.17
CA PRO A 515 -23.82 -2.20 -21.49
C PRO A 515 -25.11 -1.42 -21.76
N VAL A 516 -25.73 -1.59 -22.93
CA VAL A 516 -26.94 -0.85 -23.34
C VAL A 516 -28.16 -1.44 -22.64
N SER A 517 -28.34 -2.76 -22.71
CA SER A 517 -29.42 -3.44 -21.97
C SER A 517 -29.28 -3.20 -20.46
N TRP A 518 -28.07 -3.27 -19.90
CA TRP A 518 -27.85 -2.99 -18.48
C TRP A 518 -28.25 -1.55 -18.11
N SER A 519 -27.83 -0.53 -18.87
CA SER A 519 -28.12 0.87 -18.55
C SER A 519 -29.61 1.22 -18.68
N LEU A 520 -30.32 0.59 -19.63
CA LEU A 520 -31.77 0.69 -19.77
C LEU A 520 -32.50 0.06 -18.57
N ASN A 521 -32.09 -1.13 -18.13
CA ASN A 521 -32.74 -1.85 -17.03
C ASN A 521 -32.46 -1.24 -15.63
N THR A 522 -31.36 -0.50 -15.48
CA THR A 522 -30.97 0.14 -14.21
C THR A 522 -31.41 1.60 -14.08
N SER A 523 -31.87 2.21 -15.17
CA SER A 523 -32.46 3.55 -15.18
C SER A 523 -33.79 3.55 -14.40
N SER A 524 -33.75 3.97 -13.14
CA SER A 524 -34.94 4.04 -12.30
C SER A 524 -35.89 5.16 -12.76
N THR A 525 -37.19 4.90 -12.67
CA THR A 525 -38.28 5.82 -13.05
C THR A 525 -38.36 7.09 -12.19
N THR A 526 -37.47 7.26 -11.20
CA THR A 526 -37.54 8.29 -10.16
C THR A 526 -36.60 9.48 -10.40
N THR A 527 -35.73 9.46 -11.42
CA THR A 527 -34.79 10.57 -11.72
C THR A 527 -35.12 11.28 -13.05
N PRO A 528 -35.31 12.62 -13.08
CA PRO A 528 -35.80 13.34 -14.29
C PRO A 528 -34.86 13.46 -15.51
N HIS A 529 -33.69 12.81 -15.52
CA HIS A 529 -32.58 13.12 -16.45
C HIS A 529 -32.35 12.03 -17.54
N SER A 530 -33.42 11.41 -18.00
CA SER A 530 -33.44 10.04 -18.54
C SER A 530 -32.63 9.73 -19.81
N GLN A 531 -32.23 10.71 -20.64
CA GLN A 531 -31.44 10.45 -21.85
C GLN A 531 -29.95 10.78 -21.72
N SER A 532 -29.60 11.91 -21.10
CA SER A 532 -28.19 12.27 -20.92
C SER A 532 -27.50 11.36 -19.91
N ASP A 533 -28.23 10.95 -18.85
CA ASP A 533 -27.73 9.99 -17.86
C ASP A 533 -27.48 8.61 -18.47
N LEU A 534 -28.40 8.14 -19.34
CA LEU A 534 -28.30 6.85 -20.02
C LEU A 534 -26.99 6.74 -20.83
N SER A 535 -26.66 7.74 -21.65
CA SER A 535 -25.44 7.71 -22.47
C SER A 535 -24.18 7.61 -21.62
N LYS A 536 -24.08 8.37 -20.51
CA LYS A 536 -22.92 8.33 -19.61
C LYS A 536 -22.82 6.99 -18.87
N ARG A 537 -23.95 6.42 -18.42
CA ARG A 537 -23.99 5.08 -17.82
C ARG A 537 -23.55 3.99 -18.80
N THR A 538 -24.00 4.06 -20.06
CA THR A 538 -23.55 3.13 -21.10
C THR A 538 -22.04 3.27 -21.34
N SER A 539 -21.50 4.49 -21.46
CA SER A 539 -20.05 4.71 -21.57
C SER A 539 -19.28 4.14 -20.37
N LEU A 540 -19.75 4.38 -19.14
CA LEU A 540 -19.14 3.84 -17.93
C LEU A 540 -19.14 2.29 -17.92
N ALA A 541 -20.25 1.67 -18.34
CA ALA A 541 -20.36 0.21 -18.43
C ALA A 541 -19.52 -0.38 -19.57
N CYS A 542 -19.34 0.32 -20.70
CA CYS A 542 -18.39 -0.04 -21.76
C CYS A 542 -16.94 0.03 -21.27
N ALA A 543 -16.59 1.08 -20.52
CA ALA A 543 -15.29 1.25 -19.90
C ALA A 543 -14.99 0.13 -18.89
N TYR A 544 -15.93 -0.18 -17.99
CA TYR A 544 -15.79 -1.31 -17.05
C TYR A 544 -15.66 -2.64 -17.78
N LYS A 545 -16.52 -2.95 -18.77
CA LYS A 545 -16.45 -4.18 -19.57
C LYS A 545 -15.05 -4.36 -20.18
N SER A 546 -14.52 -3.31 -20.80
CA SER A 546 -13.24 -3.34 -21.49
C SER A 546 -12.05 -3.38 -20.51
N ALA A 547 -12.08 -2.63 -19.41
CA ALA A 547 -11.06 -2.68 -18.37
C ALA A 547 -11.03 -4.04 -17.64
N ILE A 548 -12.18 -4.66 -17.40
CA ILE A 548 -12.27 -6.00 -16.79
C ILE A 548 -11.78 -7.07 -17.76
N PHE A 549 -12.04 -6.94 -19.07
CA PHE A 549 -11.46 -7.81 -20.08
C PHE A 549 -9.93 -7.73 -20.08
N ILE A 550 -9.36 -6.52 -20.03
CA ILE A 550 -7.91 -6.28 -19.92
C ILE A 550 -7.37 -6.97 -18.66
N TYR A 551 -7.96 -6.69 -17.50
CA TYR A 551 -7.58 -7.26 -16.21
C TYR A 551 -7.58 -8.79 -16.25
N ALA A 552 -8.72 -9.40 -16.59
CA ALA A 552 -8.91 -10.84 -16.64
C ALA A 552 -7.93 -11.51 -17.62
N THR A 553 -7.71 -10.93 -18.80
CA THR A 553 -6.75 -11.45 -19.77
C THR A 553 -5.33 -11.49 -19.20
N ARG A 554 -4.92 -10.45 -18.46
CA ARG A 554 -3.57 -10.33 -17.89
C ARG A 554 -3.33 -11.22 -16.66
N VAL A 555 -4.31 -11.40 -15.79
CA VAL A 555 -4.13 -12.23 -14.59
C VAL A 555 -4.47 -13.71 -14.79
N LEU A 556 -5.26 -14.05 -15.81
CA LEU A 556 -5.62 -15.45 -16.09
C LEU A 556 -4.74 -16.12 -17.15
N CYS A 557 -4.13 -15.36 -18.08
CA CYS A 557 -3.35 -15.88 -19.21
C CYS A 557 -4.03 -17.06 -19.95
N PRO A 558 -5.23 -16.88 -20.53
CA PRO A 558 -5.97 -17.96 -21.18
C PRO A 558 -5.25 -18.52 -22.42
N GLU A 559 -5.19 -19.86 -22.52
CA GLU A 559 -4.30 -20.59 -23.44
C GLU A 559 -4.64 -20.42 -24.94
N ASN A 560 -5.88 -20.02 -25.30
CA ASN A 560 -6.40 -20.08 -26.67
C ASN A 560 -6.94 -18.74 -27.21
N LEU A 561 -6.31 -17.60 -26.85
CA LEU A 561 -6.70 -16.28 -27.38
C LEU A 561 -6.61 -16.16 -28.92
N ALA A 562 -5.77 -16.96 -29.57
CA ALA A 562 -5.47 -16.87 -31.01
C ALA A 562 -6.64 -17.24 -31.95
N GLN A 563 -7.76 -17.78 -31.44
CA GLN A 563 -8.94 -18.15 -32.24
C GLN A 563 -10.07 -17.12 -32.16
N GLN A 564 -9.98 -16.14 -31.26
CA GLN A 564 -10.89 -14.98 -31.25
C GLN A 564 -10.26 -13.85 -32.07
N SER A 565 -11.08 -13.00 -32.69
CA SER A 565 -10.61 -11.81 -33.42
C SER A 565 -10.05 -10.78 -32.41
N ALA A 566 -8.82 -11.02 -31.97
CA ALA A 566 -8.24 -10.35 -30.81
C ALA A 566 -7.97 -8.87 -31.09
N VAL A 567 -8.87 -8.02 -30.61
CA VAL A 567 -8.62 -6.58 -30.51
C VAL A 567 -7.38 -6.39 -29.62
N PRO A 568 -6.30 -5.74 -30.09
CA PRO A 568 -5.11 -5.52 -29.29
C PRO A 568 -5.44 -4.81 -27.97
N ILE A 569 -4.83 -5.25 -26.87
CA ILE A 569 -5.09 -4.69 -25.53
C ILE A 569 -4.84 -3.17 -25.49
N ALA A 570 -3.87 -2.66 -26.26
CA ALA A 570 -3.65 -1.21 -26.38
C ALA A 570 -4.81 -0.46 -27.06
N GLN A 571 -5.54 -1.09 -28.00
CA GLN A 571 -6.75 -0.52 -28.60
C GLN A 571 -7.93 -0.55 -27.62
N LEU A 572 -8.07 -1.62 -26.83
CA LEU A 572 -9.07 -1.67 -25.75
C LEU A 572 -8.79 -0.63 -24.66
N ALA A 573 -7.52 -0.42 -24.29
CA ALA A 573 -7.12 0.63 -23.36
C ALA A 573 -7.45 2.03 -23.90
N ALA A 574 -7.18 2.27 -25.20
CA ALA A 574 -7.58 3.50 -25.87
C ALA A 574 -9.10 3.72 -25.87
N GLN A 575 -9.90 2.65 -26.06
CA GLN A 575 -11.35 2.71 -25.99
C GLN A 575 -11.85 3.03 -24.58
N VAL A 576 -11.28 2.41 -23.53
CA VAL A 576 -11.61 2.74 -22.13
C VAL A 576 -11.36 4.23 -21.86
N ILE A 577 -10.20 4.75 -22.28
CA ILE A 577 -9.86 6.17 -22.12
C ILE A 577 -10.84 7.08 -22.87
N ALA A 578 -11.24 6.71 -24.10
CA ALA A 578 -12.24 7.44 -24.86
C ALA A 578 -13.62 7.44 -24.17
N ASP A 579 -14.09 6.28 -23.72
CA ASP A 579 -15.39 6.10 -23.06
C ASP A 579 -15.49 6.94 -21.77
N ILE A 580 -14.48 6.84 -20.89
CA ILE A 580 -14.48 7.59 -19.61
C ILE A 580 -14.30 9.10 -19.82
N SER A 581 -13.61 9.52 -20.89
CA SER A 581 -13.47 10.94 -21.24
C SER A 581 -14.78 11.58 -21.71
N THR A 582 -15.85 10.80 -21.94
CA THR A 582 -17.19 11.35 -22.21
C THR A 582 -17.93 11.81 -20.96
N ILE A 583 -17.45 11.44 -19.76
CA ILE A 583 -18.11 11.73 -18.48
C ILE A 583 -17.56 13.07 -17.94
N PRO A 584 -18.40 14.12 -17.78
CA PRO A 584 -17.93 15.42 -17.28
C PRO A 584 -17.41 15.35 -15.84
N THR A 585 -16.41 16.17 -15.50
CA THR A 585 -15.78 16.19 -14.17
C THR A 585 -16.73 16.47 -13.00
N HIS A 586 -17.82 17.21 -13.25
CA HIS A 586 -18.86 17.55 -12.27
C HIS A 586 -20.01 16.53 -12.22
N ASP A 587 -19.92 15.45 -12.98
CA ASP A 587 -20.96 14.42 -13.04
C ASP A 587 -20.82 13.43 -11.87
N PRO A 588 -21.91 12.97 -11.22
CA PRO A 588 -21.82 11.98 -10.15
C PRO A 588 -21.16 10.65 -10.57
N LEU A 589 -21.13 10.33 -11.87
CA LEU A 589 -20.44 9.15 -12.41
C LEU A 589 -18.92 9.35 -12.57
N PHE A 590 -18.40 10.57 -12.50
CA PHE A 590 -16.97 10.85 -12.76
C PHE A 590 -16.06 10.11 -11.77
N LYS A 591 -16.41 10.11 -10.49
CA LYS A 591 -15.68 9.36 -9.44
C LYS A 591 -15.61 7.85 -9.68
N CYS A 592 -16.53 7.28 -10.47
CA CYS A 592 -16.55 5.85 -10.77
C CYS A 592 -15.43 5.41 -11.73
N ILE A 593 -14.72 6.35 -12.38
CA ILE A 593 -13.73 6.03 -13.40
C ILE A 593 -12.32 5.77 -12.85
N VAL A 594 -12.06 5.97 -11.54
CA VAL A 594 -10.72 5.81 -10.92
C VAL A 594 -10.05 4.48 -11.32
N TRP A 595 -10.75 3.36 -11.12
CA TRP A 595 -10.21 2.04 -11.46
C TRP A 595 -10.08 1.80 -12.98
N PRO A 596 -11.10 2.06 -13.83
CA PRO A 596 -10.93 2.05 -15.28
C PRO A 596 -9.77 2.90 -15.81
N THR A 597 -9.54 4.10 -15.26
CA THR A 597 -8.41 4.98 -15.60
C THR A 597 -7.07 4.33 -15.26
N PHE A 598 -6.93 3.72 -14.08
CA PHE A 598 -5.70 3.05 -13.70
C PHE A 598 -5.41 1.84 -14.60
N ILE A 599 -6.38 0.96 -14.83
CA ILE A 599 -6.18 -0.26 -15.64
C ILE A 599 -5.87 0.07 -17.10
N SER A 600 -6.54 1.05 -17.70
CA SER A 600 -6.23 1.50 -19.07
C SER A 600 -4.90 2.26 -19.14
N GLY A 601 -4.58 3.09 -18.14
CA GLY A 601 -3.28 3.75 -18.01
C GLY A 601 -2.10 2.79 -17.92
N ALA A 602 -2.27 1.67 -17.22
CA ALA A 602 -1.25 0.62 -17.08
C ALA A 602 -0.96 -0.12 -18.40
N GLU A 603 -1.87 -0.02 -19.38
CA GLU A 603 -1.73 -0.54 -20.75
C GLU A 603 -1.44 0.56 -21.79
N THR A 604 -1.12 1.78 -21.35
CA THR A 604 -0.91 2.94 -22.21
C THR A 604 0.57 3.22 -22.44
N TRP A 605 0.97 3.34 -23.71
CA TRP A 605 2.38 3.47 -24.13
C TRP A 605 2.67 4.78 -24.88
N GLY A 606 1.69 5.34 -25.59
CA GLY A 606 1.87 6.59 -26.32
C GLY A 606 1.80 7.82 -25.40
N LEU A 607 2.77 8.74 -25.52
CA LEU A 607 2.87 9.95 -24.70
C LEU A 607 1.55 10.73 -24.61
N ALA A 608 0.89 10.98 -25.75
CA ALA A 608 -0.38 11.70 -25.80
C ALA A 608 -1.52 11.02 -25.00
N GLN A 609 -1.54 9.69 -24.92
CA GLN A 609 -2.51 8.96 -24.10
C GLN A 609 -2.11 8.98 -22.62
N ARG A 610 -0.81 8.88 -22.30
CA ARG A 610 -0.29 9.06 -20.93
C ARG A 610 -0.67 10.45 -20.39
N ASP A 611 -0.60 11.48 -21.22
CA ASP A 611 -1.00 12.85 -20.86
C ASP A 611 -2.51 12.99 -20.59
N ILE A 612 -3.37 12.29 -21.34
CA ILE A 612 -4.81 12.22 -21.04
C ILE A 612 -5.05 11.53 -19.69
N VAL A 613 -4.37 10.40 -19.43
CA VAL A 613 -4.48 9.65 -18.16
C VAL A 613 -4.00 10.49 -16.96
N ARG A 614 -2.90 11.23 -17.11
CA ARG A 614 -2.44 12.22 -16.11
C ARG A 614 -3.49 13.29 -15.84
N GLY A 615 -4.11 13.82 -16.91
CA GLY A 615 -5.21 14.78 -16.81
C GLY A 615 -6.39 14.23 -16.01
N LEU A 616 -6.88 13.04 -16.38
CA LEU A 616 -7.99 12.37 -15.70
C LEU A 616 -7.69 12.12 -14.21
N LEU A 617 -6.50 11.61 -13.87
CA LEU A 617 -6.15 11.35 -12.46
C LEU A 617 -5.97 12.63 -11.64
N ARG A 618 -5.42 13.69 -12.23
CA ARG A 618 -5.36 15.02 -11.59
C ARG A 618 -6.77 15.55 -11.33
N ASP A 619 -7.66 15.45 -12.31
CA ASP A 619 -9.01 15.99 -12.22
C ASP A 619 -9.87 15.17 -11.25
N LEU A 620 -9.69 13.84 -11.19
CA LEU A 620 -10.22 12.97 -10.14
C LEU A 620 -9.70 13.34 -8.74
N TRP A 621 -8.40 13.62 -8.59
CA TRP A 621 -7.84 14.07 -7.32
C TRP A 621 -8.36 15.46 -6.91
N LEU A 622 -8.65 16.35 -7.88
CA LEU A 622 -9.26 17.65 -7.61
C LEU A 622 -10.72 17.55 -7.13
N GLU A 623 -11.46 16.53 -7.57
CA GLU A 623 -12.84 16.27 -7.16
C GLU A 623 -12.94 15.48 -5.84
N LEU A 624 -12.17 14.39 -5.72
CA LEU A 624 -12.25 13.43 -4.60
C LEU A 624 -11.25 13.66 -3.47
N ARG A 625 -10.20 14.45 -3.70
CA ARG A 625 -9.19 14.84 -2.69
C ARG A 625 -8.64 13.67 -1.89
N SER A 626 -8.40 12.56 -2.58
CA SER A 626 -8.01 11.29 -1.99
C SER A 626 -6.62 10.91 -2.45
N GLU A 627 -5.69 10.71 -1.52
CA GLU A 627 -4.27 10.54 -1.86
C GLU A 627 -3.98 9.21 -2.56
N ASN A 628 -4.89 8.23 -2.46
CA ASN A 628 -4.84 7.02 -3.29
C ASN A 628 -4.83 7.32 -4.80
N ILE A 629 -5.47 8.40 -5.26
CA ILE A 629 -5.47 8.80 -6.69
C ILE A 629 -4.11 9.38 -7.11
N ALA A 630 -3.44 10.12 -6.22
CA ALA A 630 -2.08 10.60 -6.46
C ALA A 630 -1.07 9.45 -6.46
N ASN A 631 -1.23 8.48 -5.55
CA ASN A 631 -0.45 7.25 -5.56
C ASN A 631 -0.71 6.42 -6.82
N ALA A 632 -1.96 6.32 -7.30
CA ALA A 632 -2.29 5.65 -8.57
C ALA A 632 -1.52 6.26 -9.75
N ALA A 633 -1.47 7.59 -9.83
CA ALA A 633 -0.68 8.28 -10.85
C ALA A 633 0.83 8.04 -10.69
N SER A 634 1.37 8.09 -9.47
CA SER A 634 2.78 7.79 -9.20
C SER A 634 3.17 6.35 -9.55
N VAL A 635 2.27 5.37 -9.35
CA VAL A 635 2.49 3.97 -9.74
C VAL A 635 2.49 3.83 -11.27
N LEU A 636 1.60 4.53 -11.98
CA LEU A 636 1.59 4.57 -13.45
C LEU A 636 2.85 5.18 -14.03
N GLU A 637 3.35 6.30 -13.49
CA GLU A 637 4.66 6.84 -13.90
C GLU A 637 5.73 5.78 -13.74
N GLY A 638 5.79 5.08 -12.59
CA GLY A 638 6.73 3.98 -12.39
C GLY A 638 6.64 2.88 -13.45
N ILE A 639 5.42 2.50 -13.87
CA ILE A 639 5.15 1.49 -14.92
C ILE A 639 5.72 1.96 -16.25
N TRP A 640 5.40 3.19 -16.65
CA TRP A 640 5.89 3.83 -17.87
C TRP A 640 7.42 3.97 -17.86
N ASP A 641 8.00 4.40 -16.74
CA ASP A 641 9.43 4.56 -16.54
C ASP A 641 10.23 3.26 -16.75
N ARG A 642 9.68 2.12 -16.31
CA ARG A 642 10.30 0.80 -16.55
C ARG A 642 10.08 0.33 -17.98
N ALA A 643 8.89 0.52 -18.53
CA ALA A 643 8.60 0.20 -19.92
C ALA A 643 9.61 0.84 -20.88
N ASP A 644 9.85 2.14 -20.69
CA ASP A 644 10.70 2.95 -21.56
C ASP A 644 12.19 2.58 -21.40
N ARG A 645 12.63 2.18 -20.19
CA ARG A 645 13.98 1.63 -19.95
C ARG A 645 14.19 0.27 -20.62
N ASP A 646 13.23 -0.65 -20.47
CA ASP A 646 13.30 -1.99 -21.07
C ASP A 646 13.33 -1.93 -22.61
N GLU A 647 12.67 -0.94 -23.23
CA GLU A 647 12.73 -0.70 -24.69
C GLU A 647 14.11 -0.20 -25.15
N GLY A 648 14.80 0.59 -24.33
CA GLY A 648 16.15 1.09 -24.63
C GLY A 648 17.23 0.00 -24.63
N GLU A 649 17.03 -1.10 -23.91
CA GLU A 649 18.00 -2.19 -23.79
C GLU A 649 17.78 -3.35 -24.78
N VAL A 650 16.56 -3.52 -25.31
CA VAL A 650 16.20 -4.65 -26.20
C VAL A 650 15.65 -4.17 -27.54
N GLY A 651 16.54 -4.06 -28.54
CA GLY A 651 16.14 -3.74 -29.91
C GLY A 651 15.17 -4.78 -30.50
N LYS A 652 13.91 -4.37 -30.71
CA LYS A 652 12.83 -5.09 -31.41
C LYS A 652 12.69 -6.57 -31.03
N ALA A 653 12.17 -6.82 -29.83
CA ALA A 653 11.49 -8.08 -29.50
C ALA A 653 9.95 -7.92 -29.53
N GLU A 654 9.25 -9.02 -29.80
CA GLU A 654 7.86 -9.08 -30.28
C GLU A 654 6.80 -8.45 -29.35
N GLU A 655 5.75 -7.87 -29.94
CA GLU A 655 4.62 -7.26 -29.23
C GLU A 655 3.91 -8.21 -28.25
N GLY A 656 3.96 -9.52 -28.50
CA GLY A 656 3.42 -10.56 -27.62
C GLY A 656 4.08 -10.63 -26.24
N ALA A 657 5.33 -10.18 -26.09
CA ALA A 657 6.08 -10.24 -24.83
C ALA A 657 5.80 -9.06 -23.88
N ARG A 658 4.83 -8.18 -24.20
CA ARG A 658 4.42 -7.04 -23.35
C ARG A 658 3.31 -7.40 -22.35
N GLY A 659 2.68 -8.56 -22.51
CA GLY A 659 1.54 -9.01 -21.72
C GLY A 659 1.88 -9.44 -20.28
N GLY A 660 1.97 -8.48 -19.36
CA GLY A 660 2.15 -8.76 -17.92
C GLY A 660 3.03 -7.77 -17.12
N ARG A 661 3.62 -6.75 -17.76
CA ARG A 661 4.61 -5.89 -17.09
C ARG A 661 4.09 -5.09 -15.87
N TRP A 662 2.82 -4.70 -15.85
CA TRP A 662 2.27 -3.95 -14.71
C TRP A 662 1.88 -4.89 -13.55
N THR A 663 1.35 -6.08 -13.81
CA THR A 663 1.11 -7.10 -12.77
C THR A 663 2.42 -7.55 -12.14
N ASP A 664 3.48 -7.73 -12.94
CA ASP A 664 4.85 -7.96 -12.47
C ASP A 664 5.39 -6.79 -11.63
N HIS A 665 5.03 -5.55 -11.97
CA HIS A 665 5.44 -4.41 -11.18
C HIS A 665 4.80 -4.44 -9.79
N LEU A 666 3.47 -4.56 -9.69
CA LEU A 666 2.78 -4.59 -8.40
C LEU A 666 3.29 -5.75 -7.54
N ALA A 667 3.51 -6.91 -8.15
CA ALA A 667 4.14 -8.06 -7.49
C ALA A 667 5.56 -7.75 -6.94
N ARG A 668 6.35 -6.92 -7.63
CA ARG A 668 7.69 -6.48 -7.21
C ARG A 668 7.67 -5.37 -6.16
N GLU A 669 6.66 -4.49 -6.16
CA GLU A 669 6.50 -3.49 -5.10
C GLU A 669 6.23 -4.15 -3.75
N GLY A 670 5.51 -5.27 -3.76
CA GLY A 670 5.13 -5.97 -2.55
C GLY A 670 4.05 -5.24 -1.74
N VAL A 671 3.24 -4.42 -2.43
CA VAL A 671 2.22 -3.52 -1.87
C VAL A 671 0.83 -3.92 -2.38
N ASP A 672 -0.17 -3.84 -1.52
CA ASP A 672 -1.58 -4.04 -1.88
C ASP A 672 -2.30 -2.69 -1.97
N TRP A 673 -2.55 -2.25 -3.21
CA TRP A 673 -3.12 -0.93 -3.51
C TRP A 673 -4.66 -0.95 -3.58
N LEU A 674 -5.28 0.17 -3.22
CA LEU A 674 -6.72 0.42 -3.30
C LEU A 674 -6.98 1.74 -4.03
N PHE A 675 -7.16 1.66 -5.35
CA PHE A 675 -7.49 2.78 -6.23
C PHE A 675 -8.98 2.71 -6.59
N LEU A 676 -9.77 3.46 -5.82
CA LEU A 676 -11.22 3.65 -5.90
C LEU A 676 -11.56 5.11 -5.57
#